data_AF-A0A2E0BQK4-F1
#
_entry.id   AF-A0A2E0BQK4-F1
#
_cell.length_a   1.000
_cell.length_b   1.000
_cell.length_c   1.000
_cell.angle_alpha   90.00
_cell.angle_beta   90.00
_cell.angle_gamma   90.00
#
_symmetry.space_group_name_H-M   'P 1'
#
loop_
_entity.id
_entity.type
_entity.pdbx_description
1 polymer ?
#
loop_
_entity_poly.entity_id
_entity_poly.type
_entity_poly.pdbx_seq_one_letter_code
_entity_poly.pdbx_strand_id
1 'polypeptide(L)'
;MADTGLFSRLRRLFSTDVIIRNVGGNQLKVFDVNKIQQSGEIETNTLIDRFNRIYSNSSTSLYGQQSHFNYQYLRPQLYSEYDSMDTDAIIASALDIIADESTLKNDMGEVLQIKSADEDIQKILYNLFYDVLNIEFNLWPWVRNLAKYGDFFLKLEIAEKFGVYNVIPYTAFHIERLEGLDKDNPTEIQFRFSPDGVSASDYGYYNVPNQGTFPDAIIFDNYEMAHFRLLTNMNFLPYGRSYIEPARKLFKQYVLMEDAMLIHRIVRAPEKRIFYMNVGAIPPNEVDAFMEKTLSKLKRTPHVDEKTGEYNLRYNMQNLLEDYYIPVRGNDASTKIESANGMQWDGIADVEYLRDKLFAALKVPKAFMGYDENTDGKATLAAQDIRFARTIERIQRIVVSELYKIALVHLYTQGYKDEQLSNFELSLTTPSIIYDQERVALMKEKMDLAAQMVETNMFPTDFVYDHLFHLSEDQYDDFRDLVREDAKRKFRIAQIEAEGNDPVETGQSYGTPHDLATLYGKGRMYSNPGDIPPHNEDNQYIGNRKTVLGRPKEKASKRNTQDDNFGKDRLGAKGMKRDYNDPKKSSLALESNANYIKHQSMLKSIPSEFTPGKKLVFEQDNAKSSLLDESNIKEQ
;
A
#
# COMPACT_ATOMS: atom_id res chain seq x y z
N MET A 1 -34.76 -21.37 -33.74
CA MET A 1 -33.43 -22.02 -33.65
C MET A 1 -32.55 -21.09 -32.86
N ALA A 2 -31.96 -21.54 -31.75
CA ALA A 2 -31.02 -20.72 -31.00
C ALA A 2 -29.75 -20.54 -31.86
N ASP A 3 -29.34 -19.30 -32.07
CA ASP A 3 -28.17 -18.98 -32.88
C ASP A 3 -26.90 -19.55 -32.21
N THR A 4 -26.19 -20.46 -32.89
CA THR A 4 -25.03 -21.21 -32.36
C THR A 4 -23.69 -20.51 -32.59
N GLY A 5 -23.70 -19.27 -33.08
CA GLY A 5 -22.50 -18.44 -33.27
C GLY A 5 -21.60 -18.35 -32.02
N LEU A 6 -20.32 -18.02 -32.22
CA LEU A 6 -19.38 -17.81 -31.11
C LEU A 6 -19.81 -16.62 -30.23
N PHE A 7 -20.20 -15.51 -30.87
CA PHE A 7 -20.61 -14.28 -30.19
C PHE A 7 -21.94 -14.42 -29.43
N SER A 8 -22.91 -15.16 -29.96
CA SER A 8 -24.17 -15.44 -29.23
C SER A 8 -23.91 -16.30 -27.97
N ARG A 9 -22.94 -17.22 -28.03
CA ARG A 9 -22.50 -18.03 -26.87
C ARG A 9 -21.74 -17.19 -25.85
N LEU A 10 -20.82 -16.32 -26.29
CA LEU A 10 -20.12 -15.37 -25.42
C LEU A 10 -21.11 -14.43 -24.72
N ARG A 11 -22.04 -13.85 -25.48
CA ARG A 11 -23.11 -13.00 -24.93
C ARG A 11 -23.92 -13.73 -23.88
N ARG A 12 -24.31 -14.99 -24.12
CA ARG A 12 -25.05 -15.77 -23.12
C ARG A 12 -24.20 -16.07 -21.88
N LEU A 13 -22.94 -16.47 -22.05
CA LEU A 13 -22.05 -16.86 -20.93
C LEU A 13 -21.60 -15.69 -20.06
N PHE A 14 -21.40 -14.52 -20.65
CA PHE A 14 -20.93 -13.31 -19.97
C PHE A 14 -22.04 -12.26 -19.81
N SER A 15 -23.30 -12.60 -20.10
CA SER A 15 -24.46 -11.71 -19.89
C SER A 15 -24.56 -11.22 -18.44
N THR A 16 -24.12 -12.05 -17.50
CA THR A 16 -24.06 -11.75 -16.07
C THR A 16 -22.62 -11.77 -15.55
N ASP A 17 -22.35 -10.97 -14.52
CA ASP A 17 -21.04 -10.88 -13.84
C ASP A 17 -20.61 -12.19 -13.13
N VAL A 18 -21.55 -13.10 -12.91
CA VAL A 18 -21.33 -14.38 -12.22
C VAL A 18 -21.34 -15.53 -13.23
N ILE A 19 -20.20 -16.20 -13.38
CA ILE A 19 -20.06 -17.42 -14.18
C ILE A 19 -19.94 -18.60 -13.21
N ILE A 20 -21.06 -19.29 -12.97
CA ILE A 20 -21.08 -20.50 -12.13
C ILE A 20 -20.67 -21.69 -13.00
N ARG A 21 -19.60 -22.40 -12.63
CA ARG A 21 -19.21 -23.66 -13.28
C ARG A 21 -19.05 -24.79 -12.29
N ASN A 22 -19.52 -25.97 -12.69
CA ASN A 22 -19.29 -27.22 -11.97
C ASN A 22 -17.89 -27.75 -12.36
N VAL A 23 -17.02 -28.00 -11.37
CA VAL A 23 -15.65 -28.51 -11.57
C VAL A 23 -15.56 -30.01 -11.26
N GLY A 24 -16.70 -30.71 -11.31
CA GLY A 24 -16.81 -32.14 -11.06
C GLY A 24 -17.49 -32.45 -9.72
N GLY A 25 -18.43 -33.38 -9.73
CA GLY A 25 -19.21 -33.78 -8.55
C GLY A 25 -20.11 -32.66 -8.01
N ASN A 26 -20.05 -32.43 -6.69
CA ASN A 26 -20.82 -31.42 -5.95
C ASN A 26 -20.08 -30.08 -5.77
N GLN A 27 -18.90 -29.90 -6.40
CA GLN A 27 -18.08 -28.69 -6.24
C GLN A 27 -18.35 -27.69 -7.37
N LEU A 28 -18.93 -26.53 -7.00
CA LEU A 28 -19.14 -25.39 -7.90
C LEU A 28 -18.01 -24.39 -7.71
N LYS A 29 -17.28 -24.08 -8.78
CA LYS A 29 -16.39 -22.92 -8.84
C LYS A 29 -17.17 -21.77 -9.47
N VAL A 30 -17.60 -20.86 -8.60
CA VAL A 30 -18.27 -19.62 -9.00
C VAL A 30 -17.19 -18.59 -9.32
N PHE A 31 -17.06 -18.24 -10.60
CA PHE A 31 -16.28 -17.09 -11.01
C PHE A 31 -17.20 -15.88 -10.97
N ASP A 32 -17.18 -15.17 -9.85
CA ASP A 32 -17.85 -13.88 -9.77
C ASP A 32 -16.81 -12.79 -10.01
N VAL A 33 -16.85 -12.17 -11.19
CA VAL A 33 -15.88 -11.15 -11.57
C VAL A 33 -16.11 -9.87 -10.76
N ASN A 34 -17.34 -9.63 -10.28
CA ASN A 34 -17.74 -8.30 -9.84
C ASN A 34 -18.65 -8.23 -8.59
N LYS A 35 -19.47 -9.24 -8.29
CA LYS A 35 -20.56 -9.18 -7.29
C LYS A 35 -20.19 -9.77 -5.90
N ILE A 36 -19.27 -10.73 -5.80
CA ILE A 36 -18.71 -11.23 -4.51
C ILE A 36 -18.03 -10.11 -3.70
N GLN A 37 -17.53 -9.06 -4.35
CA GLN A 37 -16.93 -7.92 -3.65
C GLN A 37 -17.96 -6.98 -2.97
N GLN A 38 -19.25 -7.06 -3.35
CA GLN A 38 -20.33 -6.24 -2.77
C GLN A 38 -21.00 -6.89 -1.55
N SER A 39 -21.10 -8.22 -1.52
CA SER A 39 -21.65 -8.98 -0.40
C SER A 39 -20.60 -9.96 0.11
N GLY A 40 -19.90 -9.58 1.18
CA GLY A 40 -18.80 -10.35 1.75
C GLY A 40 -19.16 -11.70 2.38
N GLU A 41 -20.33 -12.27 2.09
CA GLU A 41 -20.72 -13.62 2.49
C GLU A 41 -21.49 -14.27 1.35
N ILE A 42 -20.94 -15.37 0.84
CA ILE A 42 -21.61 -16.23 -0.15
C ILE A 42 -22.56 -17.11 0.64
N GLU A 43 -23.86 -16.85 0.55
CA GLU A 43 -24.87 -17.91 0.46
C GLU A 43 -26.00 -17.44 -0.46
N THR A 44 -26.12 -18.09 -1.61
CA THR A 44 -27.21 -17.86 -2.55
C THR A 44 -28.45 -18.63 -2.14
N ASN A 45 -29.56 -17.93 -1.90
CA ASN A 45 -30.82 -18.15 -2.63
C ASN A 45 -31.62 -16.84 -2.56
N THR A 46 -31.94 -16.29 -3.73
CA THR A 46 -32.44 -14.93 -3.92
C THR A 46 -33.72 -14.61 -3.15
N LEU A 47 -33.59 -13.94 -2.01
CA LEU A 47 -34.61 -13.17 -1.28
C LEU A 47 -33.95 -12.00 -0.52
N ILE A 48 -33.01 -11.32 -1.18
CA ILE A 48 -32.40 -10.07 -0.70
C ILE A 48 -33.45 -8.96 -0.81
N ASP A 49 -34.33 -8.85 0.19
CA ASP A 49 -35.02 -7.57 0.45
C ASP A 49 -35.68 -7.43 1.84
N ARG A 50 -35.73 -8.48 2.68
CA ARG A 50 -36.45 -8.36 3.98
C ARG A 50 -35.59 -8.14 5.22
N PHE A 51 -34.34 -8.60 5.26
CA PHE A 51 -33.54 -8.50 6.49
C PHE A 51 -32.61 -7.29 6.58
N ASN A 52 -32.06 -6.81 5.44
CA ASN A 52 -31.20 -5.61 5.40
C ASN A 52 -31.96 -4.29 5.67
N ARG A 53 -33.29 -4.32 5.60
CA ARG A 53 -34.16 -3.16 5.84
C ARG A 53 -34.33 -2.81 7.32
N ILE A 54 -33.94 -3.71 8.22
CA ILE A 54 -34.17 -3.55 9.67
C ILE A 54 -32.91 -3.06 10.41
N TYR A 55 -31.71 -3.31 9.90
CA TYR A 55 -30.45 -2.98 10.59
C TYR A 55 -29.55 -1.95 9.91
N SER A 56 -29.88 -1.49 8.70
CA SER A 56 -29.28 -0.26 8.19
C SER A 56 -30.06 0.92 8.77
N ASN A 57 -29.36 1.81 9.49
CA ASN A 57 -29.91 3.13 9.82
C ASN A 57 -30.27 3.81 8.50
N SER A 58 -31.56 3.73 8.18
CA SER A 58 -32.15 4.15 6.94
C SER A 58 -31.73 5.58 6.60
N SER A 59 -31.11 5.75 5.44
CA SER A 59 -31.35 6.94 4.63
C SER A 59 -32.25 6.55 3.46
N THR A 60 -33.49 6.18 3.80
CA THR A 60 -34.68 6.23 2.93
C THR A 60 -35.06 7.68 2.58
N SER A 61 -34.10 8.60 2.53
CA SER A 61 -34.39 9.97 2.08
C SER A 61 -34.39 10.00 0.55
N LEU A 62 -35.30 10.78 -0.01
CA LEU A 62 -35.31 11.14 -1.43
C LEU A 62 -33.90 11.56 -1.94
N TYR A 63 -33.09 12.14 -1.03
CA TYR A 63 -31.69 12.49 -1.26
C TYR A 63 -30.76 11.30 -1.52
N GLY A 64 -30.96 10.14 -0.88
CA GLY A 64 -30.13 8.96 -1.09
C GLY A 64 -30.37 8.29 -2.44
N GLN A 65 -31.63 8.23 -2.90
CA GLN A 65 -31.95 7.84 -4.28
C GLN A 65 -31.49 8.88 -5.29
N GLN A 66 -31.69 10.17 -5.00
CA GLN A 66 -31.14 11.25 -5.82
C GLN A 66 -29.62 11.16 -5.90
N SER A 67 -28.89 10.77 -4.85
CA SER A 67 -27.42 10.65 -4.89
C SER A 67 -26.92 9.56 -5.84
N HIS A 68 -27.62 8.41 -5.95
CA HIS A 68 -27.23 7.35 -6.89
C HIS A 68 -27.51 7.75 -8.35
N PHE A 69 -28.66 8.38 -8.62
CA PHE A 69 -28.95 8.96 -9.95
C PHE A 69 -28.07 10.18 -10.28
N ASN A 70 -27.79 11.04 -9.28
CA ASN A 70 -26.93 12.21 -9.44
C ASN A 70 -25.48 11.81 -9.63
N TYR A 71 -25.01 10.66 -9.13
CA TYR A 71 -23.63 10.27 -9.35
C TYR A 71 -23.35 10.00 -10.82
N GLN A 72 -24.23 9.27 -11.51
CA GLN A 72 -24.11 9.04 -12.95
C GLN A 72 -24.09 10.36 -13.76
N TYR A 73 -24.94 11.31 -13.36
CA TYR A 73 -25.02 12.66 -13.93
C TYR A 73 -23.80 13.54 -13.63
N LEU A 74 -23.30 13.53 -12.39
CA LEU A 74 -22.20 14.37 -11.93
C LEU A 74 -20.82 13.78 -12.26
N ARG A 75 -20.75 12.51 -12.68
CA ARG A 75 -19.51 11.80 -12.95
C ARG A 75 -18.58 12.53 -13.93
N PRO A 76 -19.02 13.06 -15.09
CA PRO A 76 -18.16 13.85 -15.97
C PRO A 76 -17.58 15.09 -15.28
N GLN A 77 -18.39 15.77 -14.45
CA GLN A 77 -17.93 16.93 -13.69
C GLN A 77 -16.90 16.52 -12.62
N LEU A 78 -17.12 15.40 -11.93
CA LEU A 78 -16.18 14.87 -10.95
C LEU A 78 -14.84 14.48 -11.58
N TYR A 79 -14.87 13.85 -12.75
CA TYR A 79 -13.65 13.50 -13.49
C TYR A 79 -12.88 14.73 -13.93
N SER A 80 -13.56 15.80 -14.36
CA SER A 80 -12.91 17.08 -14.64
C SER A 80 -12.27 17.71 -13.40
N GLU A 81 -12.90 17.57 -12.22
CA GLU A 81 -12.28 18.00 -10.97
C GLU A 81 -11.04 17.15 -10.64
N TYR A 82 -11.08 15.83 -10.85
CA TYR A 82 -9.92 14.96 -10.68
C TYR A 82 -8.77 15.29 -11.64
N ASP A 83 -9.08 15.71 -12.88
CA ASP A 83 -8.08 16.23 -13.81
C ASP A 83 -7.40 17.48 -13.26
N SER A 84 -8.18 18.41 -12.69
CA SER A 84 -7.60 19.59 -12.04
C SER A 84 -6.73 19.25 -10.83
N MET A 85 -7.12 18.22 -10.06
CA MET A 85 -6.35 17.73 -8.92
C MET A 85 -5.02 17.08 -9.35
N ASP A 86 -5.01 16.37 -10.48
CA ASP A 86 -3.79 15.75 -11.04
C ASP A 86 -2.75 16.76 -11.54
N THR A 87 -3.12 18.04 -11.67
CA THR A 87 -2.13 19.10 -11.98
C THR A 87 -1.28 19.49 -10.77
N ASP A 88 -1.71 19.15 -9.56
CA ASP A 88 -0.99 19.41 -8.33
C ASP A 88 0.11 18.37 -8.09
N ALA A 89 1.30 18.84 -7.70
CA ALA A 89 2.49 17.99 -7.56
C ALA A 89 2.33 16.90 -6.49
N ILE A 90 1.62 17.18 -5.39
CA ILE A 90 1.42 16.20 -4.31
C ILE A 90 0.51 15.08 -4.78
N ILE A 91 -0.59 15.44 -5.44
CA ILE A 91 -1.58 14.47 -5.92
C ILE A 91 -1.05 13.66 -7.09
N ALA A 92 -0.38 14.30 -8.06
CA ALA A 92 0.27 13.62 -9.18
C ALA A 92 1.29 12.58 -8.68
N SER A 93 2.16 12.98 -7.74
CA SER A 93 3.14 12.09 -7.14
C SER A 93 2.49 10.93 -6.38
N ALA A 94 1.38 11.15 -5.66
CA ALA A 94 0.63 10.07 -5.02
C ALA A 94 0.11 9.05 -6.03
N LEU A 95 -0.46 9.51 -7.15
CA LEU A 95 -0.98 8.64 -8.20
C LEU A 95 0.13 7.84 -8.88
N ASP A 96 1.28 8.48 -9.13
CA ASP A 96 2.45 7.82 -9.73
C ASP A 96 3.02 6.75 -8.80
N ILE A 97 3.20 7.05 -7.50
CA ILE A 97 3.66 6.08 -6.49
C ILE A 97 2.71 4.87 -6.42
N ILE A 98 1.39 5.10 -6.45
CA ILE A 98 0.41 3.99 -6.43
C ILE A 98 0.53 3.12 -7.68
N ALA A 99 0.74 3.73 -8.85
CA ALA A 99 0.91 3.00 -10.10
C ALA A 99 2.22 2.19 -10.10
N ASP A 100 3.34 2.82 -9.71
CA ASP A 100 4.66 2.20 -9.63
C ASP A 100 4.65 0.96 -8.73
N GLU A 101 4.12 1.11 -7.52
CA GLU A 101 4.07 0.06 -6.51
C GLU A 101 3.10 -1.07 -6.89
N SER A 102 2.06 -0.76 -7.69
CA SER A 102 1.14 -1.77 -8.20
C SER A 102 1.72 -2.61 -9.34
N THR A 103 2.72 -2.10 -10.07
CA THR A 103 3.28 -2.73 -11.28
C THR A 103 4.75 -3.13 -11.15
N LEU A 104 5.23 -3.43 -9.94
CA LEU A 104 6.60 -3.86 -9.71
C LEU A 104 6.92 -5.16 -10.47
N LYS A 105 8.18 -5.32 -10.85
CA LYS A 105 8.68 -6.56 -11.47
C LYS A 105 9.19 -7.50 -10.39
N ASN A 106 8.96 -8.79 -10.58
CA ASN A 106 9.50 -9.84 -9.73
C ASN A 106 11.02 -9.99 -9.95
N ASP A 107 11.68 -10.82 -9.14
CA ASP A 107 13.09 -11.22 -9.33
C ASP A 107 13.37 -11.80 -10.72
N MET A 108 12.36 -12.40 -11.35
CA MET A 108 12.42 -12.96 -12.72
C MET A 108 12.11 -11.93 -13.81
N GLY A 109 11.82 -10.67 -13.45
CA GLY A 109 11.48 -9.58 -14.38
C GLY A 109 10.01 -9.51 -14.79
N GLU A 110 9.15 -10.42 -14.30
CA GLU A 110 7.73 -10.50 -14.64
C GLU A 110 6.85 -9.62 -13.73
N VAL A 111 5.88 -8.89 -14.30
CA VAL A 111 4.90 -8.08 -13.55
C VAL A 111 3.69 -8.92 -13.13
N LEU A 112 3.18 -9.75 -14.06
CA LEU A 112 2.08 -10.67 -13.84
C LEU A 112 2.62 -12.11 -13.85
N GLN A 113 2.45 -12.83 -12.74
CA GLN A 113 2.77 -14.25 -12.65
C GLN A 113 1.55 -15.07 -13.07
N ILE A 114 1.78 -16.03 -13.97
CA ILE A 114 0.76 -16.93 -14.49
C ILE A 114 1.12 -18.34 -14.08
N LYS A 115 0.30 -18.95 -13.21
CA LYS A 115 0.45 -20.33 -12.77
C LYS A 115 -0.67 -21.17 -13.35
N SER A 116 -0.31 -22.26 -14.03
CA SER A 116 -1.28 -23.21 -14.61
C SER A 116 -0.74 -24.61 -14.44
N ALA A 117 -1.63 -25.59 -14.25
CA ALA A 117 -1.26 -27.00 -14.30
C ALA A 117 -0.94 -27.45 -15.75
N ASP A 118 -1.58 -26.80 -16.73
CA ASP A 118 -1.41 -27.08 -18.16
C ASP A 118 -0.41 -26.08 -18.78
N GLU A 119 0.68 -26.62 -19.36
CA GLU A 119 1.75 -25.83 -20.00
C GLU A 119 1.25 -25.06 -21.24
N ASP A 120 0.33 -25.64 -22.00
CA ASP A 120 -0.25 -25.00 -23.19
C ASP A 120 -1.05 -23.74 -22.84
N ILE A 121 -1.89 -23.83 -21.80
CA ILE A 121 -2.67 -22.68 -21.30
C ILE A 121 -1.72 -21.61 -20.78
N GLN A 122 -0.66 -22.01 -20.07
CA GLN A 122 0.34 -21.07 -19.58
C GLN A 122 0.96 -20.30 -20.74
N LYS A 123 1.45 -20.98 -21.80
CA LYS A 123 2.05 -20.34 -22.98
C LYS A 123 1.09 -19.39 -23.70
N ILE A 124 -0.17 -19.80 -23.86
CA ILE A 124 -1.21 -18.97 -24.49
C ILE A 124 -1.46 -17.69 -23.67
N LEU A 125 -1.57 -17.81 -22.35
CA LEU A 125 -1.78 -16.66 -21.48
C LEU A 125 -0.55 -15.75 -21.40
N TYR A 126 0.67 -16.29 -21.44
CA TYR A 126 1.88 -15.48 -21.56
C TYR A 126 1.89 -14.69 -22.87
N ASN A 127 1.54 -15.32 -23.99
CA ASN A 127 1.43 -14.61 -25.28
C ASN A 127 0.35 -13.52 -25.23
N LEU A 128 -0.82 -13.81 -24.66
CA LEU A 128 -1.87 -12.81 -24.47
C LEU A 128 -1.39 -11.61 -23.65
N PHE A 129 -0.82 -11.84 -22.47
CA PHE A 129 -0.53 -10.75 -21.54
C PHE A 129 0.75 -9.97 -21.88
N TYR A 130 1.80 -10.64 -22.36
CA TYR A 130 3.08 -9.99 -22.66
C TYR A 130 3.19 -9.55 -24.13
N ASP A 131 2.72 -10.34 -25.10
CA ASP A 131 2.85 -9.97 -26.52
C ASP A 131 1.66 -9.15 -27.04
N VAL A 132 0.43 -9.53 -26.68
CA VAL A 132 -0.79 -8.87 -27.19
C VAL A 132 -1.15 -7.63 -26.37
N LEU A 133 -1.37 -7.78 -25.06
CA LEU A 133 -1.72 -6.66 -24.19
C LEU A 133 -0.52 -5.79 -23.80
N ASN A 134 0.70 -6.33 -23.90
CA ASN A 134 1.93 -5.68 -23.43
C ASN A 134 1.76 -5.08 -22.02
N ILE A 135 1.43 -5.94 -21.06
CA ILE A 135 1.13 -5.55 -19.68
C ILE A 135 2.31 -4.81 -19.02
N GLU A 136 3.55 -5.11 -19.40
CA GLU A 136 4.72 -4.44 -18.85
C GLU A 136 4.68 -2.92 -19.06
N PHE A 137 4.20 -2.46 -20.23
CA PHE A 137 4.10 -1.04 -20.54
C PHE A 137 2.71 -0.47 -20.26
N ASN A 138 1.66 -1.21 -20.60
CA ASN A 138 0.29 -0.70 -20.58
C ASN A 138 -0.39 -0.77 -19.20
N LEU A 139 0.06 -1.64 -18.30
CA LEU A 139 -0.60 -1.77 -16.99
C LEU A 139 -0.41 -0.53 -16.11
N TRP A 140 0.77 0.10 -16.15
CA TRP A 140 1.07 1.31 -15.38
C TRP A 140 0.07 2.45 -15.65
N PRO A 141 -0.15 2.89 -16.91
CA PRO A 141 -1.13 3.94 -17.19
C PRO A 141 -2.57 3.49 -16.93
N TRP A 142 -2.89 2.19 -17.01
CA TRP A 142 -4.23 1.68 -16.67
C TRP A 142 -4.50 1.80 -15.17
N VAL A 143 -3.55 1.37 -14.32
CA VAL A 143 -3.68 1.48 -12.86
C VAL A 143 -3.70 2.93 -12.42
N ARG A 144 -2.88 3.80 -13.03
CA ARG A 144 -2.89 5.24 -12.73
C ARG A 144 -4.25 5.87 -13.05
N ASN A 145 -4.80 5.60 -14.23
CA ASN A 145 -6.13 6.11 -14.62
C ASN A 145 -7.25 5.53 -13.75
N LEU A 146 -7.16 4.25 -13.38
CA LEU A 146 -8.08 3.62 -12.45
C LEU A 146 -8.05 4.31 -11.07
N ALA A 147 -6.87 4.61 -10.54
CA ALA A 147 -6.73 5.32 -9.26
C ALA A 147 -7.29 6.75 -9.34
N LYS A 148 -7.05 7.44 -10.46
CA LYS A 148 -7.50 8.82 -10.70
C LYS A 148 -9.02 8.94 -10.83
N TYR A 149 -9.65 8.17 -11.72
CA TYR A 149 -11.08 8.29 -11.98
C TYR A 149 -11.93 7.36 -11.10
N GLY A 150 -11.35 6.27 -10.60
CA GLY A 150 -12.07 5.19 -9.92
C GLY A 150 -12.62 4.13 -10.86
N ASP A 151 -12.74 4.48 -12.15
CA ASP A 151 -13.17 3.61 -13.24
C ASP A 151 -12.18 3.67 -14.39
N PHE A 152 -11.97 2.55 -15.05
CA PHE A 152 -11.22 2.48 -16.29
C PHE A 152 -11.83 1.42 -17.22
N PHE A 153 -11.92 1.73 -18.51
CA PHE A 153 -12.61 0.89 -19.50
C PHE A 153 -11.65 0.47 -20.60
N LEU A 154 -11.59 -0.82 -20.87
CA LEU A 154 -10.83 -1.41 -21.96
C LEU A 154 -11.76 -2.17 -22.90
N LYS A 155 -11.84 -1.74 -24.15
CA LYS A 155 -12.54 -2.50 -25.19
C LYS A 155 -11.63 -3.62 -25.70
N LEU A 156 -12.16 -4.83 -25.69
CA LEU A 156 -11.47 -6.02 -26.19
C LEU A 156 -11.87 -6.24 -27.64
N GLU A 157 -10.89 -6.25 -28.55
CA GLU A 157 -11.12 -6.66 -29.93
C GLU A 157 -10.89 -8.17 -30.06
N ILE A 158 -11.97 -8.88 -30.39
CA ILE A 158 -12.02 -10.34 -30.39
C ILE A 158 -12.20 -10.83 -31.83
N ALA A 159 -11.30 -11.70 -32.26
CA ALA A 159 -11.42 -12.43 -33.52
C ALA A 159 -11.75 -13.89 -33.27
N GLU A 160 -12.54 -14.49 -34.17
CA GLU A 160 -12.85 -15.92 -34.10
C GLU A 160 -11.55 -16.75 -34.19
N LYS A 161 -11.39 -17.76 -33.33
CA LYS A 161 -10.24 -18.68 -33.24
C LYS A 161 -8.93 -18.08 -32.74
N PHE A 162 -8.64 -16.81 -33.04
CA PHE A 162 -7.43 -16.13 -32.56
C PHE A 162 -7.63 -15.54 -31.15
N GLY A 163 -8.86 -15.21 -30.80
CA GLY A 163 -9.25 -14.63 -29.53
C GLY A 163 -9.01 -13.12 -29.45
N VAL A 164 -8.78 -12.62 -28.24
CA VAL A 164 -8.43 -11.21 -28.01
C VAL A 164 -7.09 -10.91 -28.70
N TYR A 165 -7.10 -10.03 -29.69
CA TYR A 165 -5.90 -9.68 -30.48
C TYR A 165 -5.44 -8.23 -30.26
N ASN A 166 -6.31 -7.38 -29.69
CA ASN A 166 -6.00 -5.99 -29.41
C ASN A 166 -6.92 -5.47 -28.30
N VAL A 167 -6.46 -4.42 -27.60
CA VAL A 167 -7.21 -3.76 -26.53
C VAL A 167 -7.13 -2.26 -26.72
N ILE A 168 -8.29 -1.59 -26.71
CA ILE A 168 -8.40 -0.14 -26.89
C ILE A 168 -8.85 0.49 -25.57
N PRO A 169 -8.05 1.38 -24.96
CA PRO A 169 -8.48 2.11 -23.78
C PRO A 169 -9.49 3.18 -24.14
N TYR A 170 -10.62 3.18 -23.43
CA TYR A 170 -11.62 4.24 -23.54
C TYR A 170 -11.59 5.14 -22.31
N THR A 171 -11.86 6.41 -22.53
CA THR A 171 -12.00 7.37 -21.44
C THR A 171 -13.30 7.14 -20.69
N ALA A 172 -13.27 7.28 -19.37
CA ALA A 172 -14.45 7.09 -18.52
C ALA A 172 -15.56 8.12 -18.79
N PHE A 173 -15.25 9.23 -19.46
CA PHE A 173 -16.20 10.26 -19.88
C PHE A 173 -17.21 9.79 -20.92
N HIS A 174 -16.84 8.83 -21.78
CA HIS A 174 -17.62 8.48 -22.96
C HIS A 174 -18.39 7.16 -22.83
N ILE A 175 -18.14 6.40 -21.75
CA ILE A 175 -18.77 5.09 -21.53
C ILE A 175 -19.73 5.14 -20.36
N GLU A 176 -20.94 4.63 -20.60
CA GLU A 176 -21.98 4.40 -19.60
C GLU A 176 -22.21 2.89 -19.40
N ARG A 177 -22.43 2.46 -18.17
CA ARG A 177 -22.77 1.08 -17.81
C ARG A 177 -24.27 1.03 -17.59
N LEU A 178 -24.92 0.21 -18.40
CA LEU A 178 -26.34 -0.01 -18.43
C LEU A 178 -26.62 -1.31 -17.68
N GLU A 179 -27.32 -1.21 -16.54
CA GLU A 179 -27.80 -2.35 -15.75
C GLU A 179 -29.32 -2.28 -15.62
N GLY A 180 -30.02 -3.41 -15.69
CA GLY A 180 -31.46 -3.48 -15.39
C GLY A 180 -32.40 -2.87 -16.44
N LEU A 181 -31.94 -2.65 -17.67
CA LEU A 181 -32.77 -2.17 -18.78
C LEU A 181 -33.64 -3.26 -19.42
N ASP A 182 -33.15 -4.50 -19.43
CA ASP A 182 -33.96 -5.63 -19.87
C ASP A 182 -34.88 -6.11 -18.75
N LYS A 183 -36.19 -6.09 -19.03
CA LYS A 183 -37.23 -6.53 -18.09
C LYS A 183 -37.18 -8.05 -17.88
N ASP A 184 -36.69 -8.79 -18.87
CA ASP A 184 -36.61 -10.25 -18.82
C ASP A 184 -35.31 -10.73 -18.14
N ASN A 185 -34.20 -9.99 -18.28
CA ASN A 185 -32.93 -10.24 -17.58
C ASN A 185 -32.42 -8.98 -16.86
N PRO A 186 -32.88 -8.70 -15.63
CA PRO A 186 -32.46 -7.49 -14.89
C PRO A 186 -30.97 -7.48 -14.51
N THR A 187 -30.28 -8.61 -14.67
CA THR A 187 -28.84 -8.75 -14.40
C THR A 187 -27.96 -8.59 -15.64
N GLU A 188 -28.54 -8.35 -16.82
CA GLU A 188 -27.76 -8.10 -18.05
C GLU A 188 -27.03 -6.76 -17.94
N ILE A 189 -25.73 -6.78 -18.26
CA ILE A 189 -24.86 -5.61 -18.27
C ILE A 189 -24.48 -5.31 -19.71
N GLN A 190 -24.70 -4.06 -20.12
CA GLN A 190 -24.27 -3.54 -21.40
C GLN A 190 -23.52 -2.22 -21.20
N PHE A 191 -22.68 -1.85 -22.16
CA PHE A 191 -21.95 -0.59 -22.13
C PHE A 191 -22.37 0.27 -23.31
N ARG A 192 -22.75 1.52 -23.06
CA ARG A 192 -23.07 2.50 -24.10
C ARG A 192 -21.89 3.45 -24.29
N PHE A 193 -21.41 3.57 -25.51
CA PHE A 193 -20.41 4.55 -25.91
C PHE A 193 -21.07 5.71 -26.65
N SER A 194 -20.87 6.91 -26.13
CA SER A 194 -21.32 8.17 -26.73
C SER A 194 -20.09 8.98 -27.17
N PRO A 195 -19.87 9.21 -28.48
CA PRO A 195 -18.71 9.94 -29.00
C PRO A 195 -18.56 11.37 -28.47
N ASP A 196 -19.68 12.05 -28.22
CA ASP A 196 -19.72 13.42 -27.67
C ASP A 196 -19.60 13.47 -26.13
N GLY A 197 -19.41 12.31 -25.49
CA GLY A 197 -19.39 12.14 -24.05
C GLY A 197 -20.76 11.93 -23.43
N VAL A 198 -20.78 11.37 -22.22
CA VAL A 198 -22.01 11.15 -21.46
C VAL A 198 -22.47 12.48 -20.90
N SER A 199 -23.47 13.08 -21.55
CA SER A 199 -24.05 14.35 -21.12
C SER A 199 -25.10 14.15 -20.02
N ALA A 200 -25.13 15.10 -19.09
CA ALA A 200 -26.22 15.37 -18.15
C ALA A 200 -27.65 15.20 -18.71
N SER A 201 -27.83 15.47 -20.01
CA SER A 201 -29.11 15.34 -20.72
C SER A 201 -29.58 13.89 -20.92
N ASP A 202 -28.72 12.88 -20.77
CA ASP A 202 -29.10 11.45 -20.89
C ASP A 202 -29.96 10.95 -19.71
N TYR A 203 -29.97 11.68 -18.58
CA TYR A 203 -30.61 11.25 -17.32
C TYR A 203 -31.92 12.00 -16.97
N GLY A 204 -32.48 12.75 -17.93
CA GLY A 204 -33.90 13.14 -17.96
C GLY A 204 -34.50 13.80 -16.70
N TYR A 205 -34.38 15.13 -16.57
CA TYR A 205 -35.41 15.96 -15.90
C TYR A 205 -36.15 16.90 -16.87
N TYR A 206 -35.56 17.18 -18.03
CA TYR A 206 -36.23 17.85 -19.15
C TYR A 206 -35.88 17.10 -20.44
N ASN A 207 -36.69 16.10 -20.79
CA ASN A 207 -36.72 15.63 -22.17
C ASN A 207 -37.33 16.76 -23.00
N VAL A 208 -36.50 17.47 -23.77
CA VAL A 208 -37.01 18.36 -24.82
C VAL A 208 -37.63 17.44 -25.87
N PRO A 209 -38.96 17.47 -26.08
CA PRO A 209 -39.57 16.62 -27.09
C PRO A 209 -38.96 17.01 -28.43
N ASN A 210 -38.44 16.02 -29.16
CA ASN A 210 -37.86 16.13 -30.51
C ASN A 210 -36.33 16.34 -30.63
N GLN A 211 -35.53 16.20 -29.56
CA GLN A 211 -34.12 15.78 -29.72
C GLN A 211 -34.11 14.25 -29.76
N GLY A 212 -33.92 13.68 -30.94
CA GLY A 212 -33.83 12.24 -31.11
C GLY A 212 -32.76 11.65 -30.19
N THR A 213 -33.08 10.49 -29.60
CA THR A 213 -32.11 9.49 -29.16
C THR A 213 -30.85 9.61 -30.00
N PHE A 214 -29.72 10.00 -29.42
CA PHE A 214 -28.46 10.20 -30.14
C PHE A 214 -28.24 9.03 -31.13
N PRO A 215 -28.33 9.25 -32.45
CA PRO A 215 -28.38 8.16 -33.44
C PRO A 215 -27.10 7.30 -33.51
N ASP A 216 -26.01 7.78 -32.91
CA ASP A 216 -24.65 7.22 -33.05
C ASP A 216 -24.12 6.55 -31.77
N ALA A 217 -24.98 6.28 -30.77
CA ALA A 217 -24.56 5.56 -29.57
C ALA A 217 -24.29 4.07 -29.87
N ILE A 218 -23.05 3.63 -29.68
CA ILE A 218 -22.64 2.23 -29.91
C ILE A 218 -22.83 1.46 -28.60
N ILE A 219 -23.51 0.31 -28.66
CA ILE A 219 -23.70 -0.57 -27.51
C ILE A 219 -22.71 -1.73 -27.62
N PHE A 220 -21.97 -1.97 -26.53
CA PHE A 220 -21.06 -3.08 -26.36
C PHE A 220 -21.63 -4.07 -25.35
N ASP A 221 -21.44 -5.36 -25.63
CA ASP A 221 -21.79 -6.43 -24.70
C ASP A 221 -20.74 -6.54 -23.57
N ASN A 222 -21.10 -7.14 -22.44
CA ASN A 222 -20.21 -7.25 -21.28
C ASN A 222 -18.88 -7.98 -21.57
N TYR A 223 -18.84 -8.92 -22.51
CA TYR A 223 -17.59 -9.62 -22.85
C TYR A 223 -16.65 -8.77 -23.73
N GLU A 224 -17.14 -7.71 -24.36
CA GLU A 224 -16.37 -6.81 -25.23
C GLU A 224 -15.70 -5.69 -24.45
N MET A 225 -16.03 -5.53 -23.17
CA MET A 225 -15.51 -4.48 -22.30
C MET A 225 -15.00 -5.07 -20.98
N ALA A 226 -13.75 -4.78 -20.64
CA ALA A 226 -13.23 -4.95 -19.29
C ALA A 226 -13.41 -3.63 -18.53
N HIS A 227 -14.11 -3.69 -17.39
CA HIS A 227 -14.46 -2.51 -16.58
C HIS A 227 -13.75 -2.62 -15.24
N PHE A 228 -12.62 -1.94 -15.15
CA PHE A 228 -11.87 -1.83 -13.90
C PHE A 228 -12.56 -0.82 -12.99
N ARG A 229 -12.90 -1.24 -11.76
CA ARG A 229 -13.68 -0.42 -10.84
C ARG A 229 -13.21 -0.52 -9.40
N LEU A 230 -12.92 0.64 -8.80
CA LEU A 230 -12.47 0.70 -7.41
C LEU A 230 -13.66 0.64 -6.43
N LEU A 231 -14.05 -0.57 -6.02
CA LEU A 231 -15.21 -0.85 -5.14
C LEU A 231 -14.95 -0.58 -3.65
N THR A 232 -14.54 0.63 -3.32
CA THR A 232 -14.26 1.00 -1.92
C THR A 232 -15.49 1.40 -1.12
N ASN A 233 -16.60 1.78 -1.78
CA ASN A 233 -17.83 2.22 -1.14
C ASN A 233 -19.07 1.83 -1.97
N MET A 234 -20.05 1.23 -1.30
CA MET A 234 -21.31 0.76 -1.88
C MET A 234 -22.20 1.87 -2.48
N ASN A 235 -22.02 3.13 -2.06
CA ASN A 235 -22.83 4.24 -2.55
C ASN A 235 -22.51 4.66 -4.00
N PHE A 236 -21.38 4.20 -4.55
CA PHE A 236 -20.93 4.57 -5.90
C PHE A 236 -21.30 3.51 -6.95
N LEU A 237 -21.91 2.40 -6.55
CA LEU A 237 -22.43 1.38 -7.46
C LEU A 237 -23.40 2.02 -8.46
N PRO A 238 -23.33 1.66 -9.76
CA PRO A 238 -22.59 0.54 -10.36
C PRO A 238 -21.11 0.81 -10.72
N TYR A 239 -20.59 1.98 -10.36
CA TYR A 239 -19.25 2.49 -10.69
C TYR A 239 -18.28 2.47 -9.50
N GLY A 240 -17.00 2.67 -9.80
CA GLY A 240 -15.94 2.79 -8.81
C GLY A 240 -15.84 4.18 -8.20
N ARG A 241 -15.28 4.26 -6.99
CA ARG A 241 -14.93 5.54 -6.36
C ARG A 241 -13.46 5.83 -6.61
N SER A 242 -13.14 7.02 -7.11
CA SER A 242 -11.76 7.50 -7.23
C SER A 242 -10.97 7.40 -5.91
N TYR A 243 -9.69 7.05 -6.01
CA TYR A 243 -8.80 6.98 -4.86
C TYR A 243 -8.60 8.36 -4.21
N ILE A 244 -8.59 9.43 -5.02
CA ILE A 244 -8.36 10.81 -4.57
C ILE A 244 -9.64 11.54 -4.13
N GLU A 245 -10.79 10.89 -4.20
CA GLU A 245 -12.08 11.47 -3.78
C GLU A 245 -12.10 11.99 -2.33
N PRO A 246 -11.53 11.30 -1.31
CA PRO A 246 -11.42 11.84 0.04
C PRO A 246 -10.59 13.13 0.12
N ALA A 247 -9.59 13.28 -0.77
CA ALA A 247 -8.69 14.42 -0.80
C ALA A 247 -9.32 15.64 -1.48
N ARG A 248 -10.37 15.48 -2.30
CA ARG A 248 -11.00 16.56 -3.09
C ARG A 248 -11.37 17.80 -2.27
N LYS A 249 -12.01 17.61 -1.11
CA LYS A 249 -12.39 18.74 -0.24
C LYS A 249 -11.16 19.45 0.33
N LEU A 250 -10.16 18.67 0.75
CA LEU A 250 -8.94 19.20 1.37
C LEU A 250 -8.08 19.93 0.34
N PHE A 251 -7.98 19.40 -0.87
CA PHE A 251 -7.29 20.04 -1.99
C PHE A 251 -7.83 21.44 -2.27
N LYS A 252 -9.16 21.59 -2.39
CA LYS A 252 -9.78 22.91 -2.60
C LYS A 252 -9.47 23.90 -1.46
N GLN A 253 -9.43 23.41 -0.22
CA GLN A 253 -9.07 24.24 0.94
C GLN A 253 -7.59 24.61 0.94
N TYR A 254 -6.73 23.67 0.55
CA TYR A 254 -5.28 23.85 0.46
C TYR A 254 -4.93 24.91 -0.59
N VAL A 255 -5.40 24.78 -1.83
CA VAL A 255 -5.17 25.76 -2.90
C VAL A 255 -5.67 27.14 -2.50
N LEU A 256 -6.86 27.22 -1.89
CA LEU A 256 -7.42 28.49 -1.40
C LEU A 256 -6.54 29.14 -0.32
N MET A 257 -5.91 28.35 0.56
CA MET A 257 -5.01 28.86 1.59
C MET A 257 -3.64 29.24 1.04
N GLU A 258 -3.11 28.50 0.06
CA GLU A 258 -1.89 28.91 -0.65
C GLU A 258 -2.08 30.25 -1.36
N ASP A 259 -3.20 30.41 -2.10
CA ASP A 259 -3.55 31.65 -2.76
C ASP A 259 -3.76 32.79 -1.76
N ALA A 260 -4.48 32.53 -0.66
CA ALA A 260 -4.71 33.52 0.40
C ALA A 260 -3.40 33.94 1.07
N MET A 261 -2.46 33.01 1.30
CA MET A 261 -1.14 33.31 1.82
C MET A 261 -0.36 34.21 0.85
N LEU A 262 -0.38 33.90 -0.45
CA LEU A 262 0.31 34.68 -1.46
C LEU A 262 -0.29 36.09 -1.58
N ILE A 263 -1.62 36.20 -1.59
CA ILE A 263 -2.33 37.50 -1.60
C ILE A 263 -1.99 38.29 -0.33
N HIS A 264 -2.03 37.65 0.84
CA HIS A 264 -1.67 38.30 2.11
C HIS A 264 -0.23 38.84 2.06
N ARG A 265 0.72 38.04 1.56
CA ARG A 265 2.12 38.45 1.39
C ARG A 265 2.25 39.60 0.41
N ILE A 266 1.55 39.61 -0.73
CA ILE A 266 1.64 40.70 -1.72
C ILE A 266 1.00 41.99 -1.20
N VAL A 267 -0.21 41.91 -0.63
CA VAL A 267 -0.96 43.08 -0.18
C VAL A 267 -0.33 43.73 1.06
N ARG A 268 0.33 42.94 1.92
CA ARG A 268 0.98 43.43 3.14
C ARG A 268 2.50 43.52 3.05
N ALA A 269 3.11 43.14 1.92
CA ALA A 269 4.54 43.35 1.64
C ALA A 269 4.95 44.83 1.68
N PRO A 270 4.17 45.80 1.15
CA PRO A 270 4.54 47.20 1.28
C PRO A 270 4.30 47.66 2.72
N GLU A 271 5.33 48.24 3.34
CA GLU A 271 5.20 48.94 4.61
C GLU A 271 4.32 50.18 4.40
N LYS A 272 3.27 50.31 5.21
CA LYS A 272 2.44 51.51 5.21
C LYS A 272 3.12 52.57 6.04
N ARG A 273 3.34 53.77 5.48
CA ARG A 273 3.97 54.87 6.20
C ARG A 273 2.91 55.90 6.56
N ILE A 274 2.92 56.32 7.81
CA ILE A 274 2.07 57.37 8.33
C ILE A 274 2.95 58.59 8.57
N PHE A 275 2.74 59.63 7.79
CA PHE A 275 3.41 60.92 7.90
C PHE A 275 2.56 61.84 8.77
N TYR A 276 3.02 62.10 9.98
CA TYR A 276 2.44 63.13 10.83
C TYR A 276 3.08 64.46 10.47
N MET A 277 2.31 65.38 9.90
CA MET A 277 2.78 66.69 9.45
C MET A 277 2.35 67.76 10.45
N ASN A 278 3.31 68.47 11.04
CA ASN A 278 2.97 69.55 11.97
C ASN A 278 2.43 70.78 11.21
N VAL A 279 1.20 71.18 11.51
CA VAL A 279 0.52 72.35 10.93
C VAL A 279 0.21 73.44 11.97
N GLY A 280 0.93 73.45 13.10
CA GLY A 280 0.70 74.38 14.22
C GLY A 280 0.84 75.86 13.86
N ALA A 281 1.71 76.20 12.91
CA ALA A 281 1.97 77.57 12.46
C ALA A 281 1.03 78.06 11.33
N ILE A 282 0.14 77.21 10.82
CA ILE A 282 -0.71 77.50 9.66
C ILE A 282 -2.15 77.82 10.13
N PRO A 283 -2.82 78.86 9.61
CA PRO A 283 -4.22 79.13 9.90
C PRO A 283 -5.11 77.94 9.50
N PRO A 284 -6.14 77.56 10.27
CA PRO A 284 -7.01 76.41 9.97
C PRO A 284 -7.58 76.39 8.54
N ASN A 285 -7.86 77.57 7.98
CA ASN A 285 -8.42 77.70 6.63
C ASN A 285 -7.41 77.38 5.51
N GLU A 286 -6.11 77.38 5.79
CA GLU A 286 -5.04 77.17 4.81
C GLU A 286 -4.36 75.80 4.94
N VAL A 287 -4.76 74.99 5.92
CA VAL A 287 -4.17 73.67 6.19
C VAL A 287 -4.34 72.73 5.00
N ASP A 288 -5.53 72.67 4.40
CA ASP A 288 -5.81 71.77 3.28
C ASP A 288 -4.99 72.14 2.04
N ALA A 289 -4.89 73.45 1.73
CA ALA A 289 -4.09 73.94 0.62
C ALA A 289 -2.58 73.69 0.83
N PHE A 290 -2.10 73.81 2.07
CA PHE A 290 -0.72 73.48 2.41
C PHE A 290 -0.44 71.97 2.29
N MET A 291 -1.35 71.13 2.76
CA MET A 291 -1.23 69.67 2.67
C MET A 291 -1.25 69.21 1.20
N GLU A 292 -2.13 69.76 0.36
CA GLU A 292 -2.20 69.45 -1.08
C GLU A 292 -0.93 69.85 -1.82
N LYS A 293 -0.38 71.04 -1.51
CA LYS A 293 0.88 71.51 -2.09
C LYS A 293 2.07 70.65 -1.65
N THR A 294 2.09 70.22 -0.39
CA THR A 294 3.16 69.38 0.15
C THR A 294 3.08 67.96 -0.39
N LEU A 295 1.87 67.39 -0.49
CA LEU A 295 1.61 66.09 -1.10
C LEU A 295 2.01 66.08 -2.58
N SER A 296 1.69 67.14 -3.32
CA SER A 296 2.06 67.27 -4.73
C SER A 296 3.58 67.33 -4.94
N LYS A 297 4.34 67.91 -3.99
CA LYS A 297 5.82 67.92 -4.02
C LYS A 297 6.39 66.54 -3.68
N LEU A 298 5.86 65.88 -2.65
CA LEU A 298 6.31 64.55 -2.23
C LEU A 298 5.99 63.47 -3.26
N LYS A 299 4.88 63.59 -4.00
CA LYS A 299 4.54 62.70 -5.13
C LYS A 299 5.43 62.90 -6.35
N ARG A 300 6.17 64.01 -6.43
CA ARG A 300 6.95 64.43 -7.61
C ARG A 300 8.47 64.32 -7.41
N THR A 301 8.95 63.65 -6.37
CA THR A 301 10.40 63.47 -6.16
C THR A 301 11.03 62.79 -7.39
N PRO A 302 11.95 63.46 -8.09
CA PRO A 302 12.57 62.91 -9.29
C PRO A 302 13.54 61.79 -8.91
N HIS A 303 13.46 60.68 -9.62
CA HIS A 303 14.43 59.59 -9.51
C HIS A 303 15.54 59.81 -10.56
N VAL A 304 16.79 59.86 -10.11
CA VAL A 304 17.96 60.00 -10.99
C VAL A 304 18.46 58.60 -11.34
N ASP A 305 18.47 58.27 -12.63
CA ASP A 305 19.02 57.01 -13.12
C ASP A 305 20.56 57.06 -13.03
N GLU A 306 21.15 56.22 -12.17
CA GLU A 306 22.58 56.21 -11.84
C GLU A 306 23.49 55.95 -13.06
N LYS A 307 22.96 55.38 -14.14
CA LYS A 307 23.75 55.04 -15.34
C LYS A 307 23.75 56.12 -16.42
N THR A 308 22.68 56.89 -16.53
CA THR A 308 22.48 57.87 -17.62
C THR A 308 22.53 59.31 -17.15
N GLY A 309 22.36 59.58 -15.84
CA GLY A 309 22.40 60.93 -15.27
C GLY A 309 21.26 61.84 -15.74
N GLU A 310 20.31 61.32 -16.53
CA GLU A 310 19.17 62.07 -17.01
C GLU A 310 18.07 62.13 -15.94
N TYR A 311 17.53 63.34 -15.75
CA TYR A 311 16.40 63.59 -14.86
C TYR A 311 15.12 63.00 -15.46
N ASN A 312 14.80 61.76 -15.13
CA ASN A 312 13.53 61.17 -15.55
C ASN A 312 12.44 61.51 -14.53
N LEU A 313 11.55 62.44 -14.88
CA LEU A 313 10.36 62.84 -14.10
C LEU A 313 9.27 61.75 -14.12
N ARG A 314 9.64 60.47 -14.05
CA ARG A 314 8.66 59.39 -13.90
C ARG A 314 8.08 59.47 -12.51
N TYR A 315 6.75 59.58 -12.43
CA TYR A 315 6.01 59.50 -11.18
C TYR A 315 6.44 58.24 -10.44
N ASN A 316 6.83 58.39 -9.17
CA ASN A 316 7.17 57.26 -8.32
C ASN A 316 5.89 56.43 -8.09
N MET A 317 5.75 55.34 -8.84
CA MET A 317 4.58 54.45 -8.74
C MET A 317 4.51 53.74 -7.38
N GLN A 318 5.62 53.63 -6.62
CA GLN A 318 5.59 53.09 -5.25
C GLN A 318 4.93 54.05 -4.24
N ASN A 319 4.89 55.35 -4.51
CA ASN A 319 4.33 56.36 -3.60
C ASN A 319 2.81 56.58 -3.80
N LEU A 320 2.18 55.91 -4.78
CA LEU A 320 0.77 56.17 -5.09
C LEU A 320 -0.20 55.40 -4.16
N LEU A 321 0.21 54.27 -3.58
CA LEU A 321 -0.77 53.31 -3.09
C LEU A 321 -1.07 53.37 -1.58
N GLU A 322 -0.15 53.73 -0.67
CA GLU A 322 -0.42 53.48 0.77
C GLU A 322 0.19 54.45 1.81
N ASP A 323 0.62 55.66 1.42
CA ASP A 323 1.14 56.64 2.39
C ASP A 323 0.01 57.53 2.95
N TYR A 324 -0.19 57.51 4.27
CA TYR A 324 -1.19 58.34 4.95
C TYR A 324 -0.54 59.63 5.46
N TYR A 325 -1.19 60.75 5.18
CA TYR A 325 -0.73 62.08 5.62
C TYR A 325 -1.72 62.66 6.61
N ILE A 326 -1.32 62.79 7.87
CA ILE A 326 -2.19 63.26 8.96
C ILE A 326 -1.65 64.62 9.46
N PRO A 327 -2.42 65.72 9.33
CA PRO A 327 -2.04 67.00 9.91
C PRO A 327 -2.24 66.95 11.44
N VAL A 328 -1.18 67.25 12.20
CA VAL A 328 -1.23 67.34 13.67
C VAL A 328 -1.01 68.78 14.13
N ARG A 329 -1.77 69.21 15.13
CA ARG A 329 -1.68 70.53 15.76
C ARG A 329 -1.45 70.36 17.26
N GLY A 330 -0.34 70.90 17.77
CA GLY A 330 0.05 70.82 19.17
C GLY A 330 1.45 71.40 19.39
N ASN A 331 1.76 71.83 20.62
CA ASN A 331 2.99 72.57 20.93
C ASN A 331 4.27 71.72 20.87
N ASP A 332 4.15 70.38 20.76
CA ASP A 332 5.28 69.45 20.90
C ASP A 332 5.24 68.25 19.92
N ALA A 333 4.41 68.31 18.88
CA ALA A 333 4.36 67.26 17.86
C ALA A 333 5.29 67.60 16.70
N SER A 334 6.51 67.07 16.70
CA SER A 334 7.41 67.15 15.54
C SER A 334 6.86 66.35 14.36
N THR A 335 7.23 66.75 13.13
CA THR A 335 6.93 65.94 11.94
C THR A 335 7.65 64.60 12.08
N LYS A 336 6.89 63.51 12.20
CA LYS A 336 7.43 62.16 12.39
C LYS A 336 6.84 61.21 11.36
N ILE A 337 7.66 60.23 10.98
CA ILE A 337 7.27 59.14 10.11
C ILE A 337 7.13 57.91 11.00
N GLU A 338 5.93 57.35 11.04
CA GLU A 338 5.67 56.08 11.71
C GLU A 338 5.45 55.02 10.64
N SER A 339 6.30 54.00 10.62
CA SER A 339 6.09 52.82 9.78
C SER A 339 5.10 51.91 10.50
N ALA A 340 3.89 51.78 9.95
CA ALA A 340 2.99 50.72 10.32
C ALA A 340 3.48 49.45 9.63
N ASN A 341 4.31 48.68 10.34
CA ASN A 341 4.77 47.38 9.85
C ASN A 341 3.55 46.52 9.55
N GLY A 342 3.55 45.88 8.37
CA GLY A 342 2.58 44.84 8.07
C GLY A 342 2.65 43.78 9.17
N MET A 343 1.49 43.35 9.66
CA MET A 343 1.40 42.24 10.62
C MET A 343 2.09 41.01 10.01
N GLN A 344 3.21 40.58 10.60
CA GLN A 344 3.89 39.32 10.28
C GLN A 344 2.98 38.18 10.69
N TRP A 345 2.13 37.73 9.77
CA TRP A 345 1.33 36.53 9.96
C TRP A 345 2.18 35.33 9.55
N ASP A 346 2.41 34.42 10.49
CA ASP A 346 3.02 33.12 10.20
C ASP A 346 1.97 32.15 9.63
N GLY A 347 1.46 32.47 8.44
CA GLY A 347 0.46 31.65 7.75
C GLY A 347 1.02 30.33 7.21
N ILE A 348 2.31 30.05 7.44
CA ILE A 348 2.96 28.83 6.96
C ILE A 348 2.43 27.62 7.75
N ALA A 349 2.23 27.75 9.06
CA ALA A 349 1.73 26.66 9.91
C ALA A 349 0.34 26.16 9.51
N ASP A 350 -0.56 27.05 9.09
CA ASP A 350 -1.92 26.70 8.64
C ASP A 350 -1.88 25.93 7.31
N VAL A 351 -0.99 26.32 6.39
CA VAL A 351 -0.77 25.63 5.12
C VAL A 351 -0.15 24.26 5.36
N GLU A 352 0.83 24.16 6.26
CA GLU A 352 1.45 22.89 6.64
C GLU A 352 0.44 21.91 7.25
N TYR A 353 -0.47 22.40 8.10
CA TYR A 353 -1.55 21.57 8.67
C TYR A 353 -2.46 21.01 7.57
N LEU A 354 -2.86 21.82 6.59
CA LEU A 354 -3.69 21.36 5.47
C LEU A 354 -2.95 20.38 4.56
N ARG A 355 -1.67 20.62 4.29
CA ARG A 355 -0.79 19.69 3.55
C ARG A 355 -0.69 18.34 4.26
N ASP A 356 -0.46 18.35 5.57
CA ASP A 356 -0.39 17.14 6.38
C ASP A 356 -1.70 16.35 6.39
N LYS A 357 -2.83 17.07 6.45
CA LYS A 357 -4.16 16.48 6.36
C LYS A 357 -4.44 15.92 4.96
N LEU A 358 -3.91 16.56 3.91
CA LEU A 358 -3.97 16.07 2.54
C LEU A 358 -3.21 14.74 2.39
N PHE A 359 -1.99 14.64 2.92
CA PHE A 359 -1.23 13.37 2.94
C PHE A 359 -1.99 12.26 3.67
N ALA A 360 -2.61 12.57 4.81
CA ALA A 360 -3.44 11.61 5.52
C ALA A 360 -4.65 11.12 4.70
N ALA A 361 -5.23 11.98 3.86
CA ALA A 361 -6.34 11.61 2.98
C ALA A 361 -5.91 10.77 1.77
N LEU A 362 -4.72 11.03 1.23
CA LEU A 362 -4.13 10.23 0.14
C LEU A 362 -3.62 8.86 0.61
N LYS A 363 -3.49 8.64 1.92
CA LYS A 363 -3.01 7.38 2.52
C LYS A 363 -1.62 6.92 2.01
N VAL A 364 -0.86 7.84 1.39
CA VAL A 364 0.53 7.62 1.00
C VAL A 364 1.42 8.06 2.17
N PRO A 365 2.34 7.21 2.65
CA PRO A 365 3.31 7.61 3.66
C PRO A 365 4.13 8.85 3.27
N LYS A 366 4.24 9.82 4.19
CA LYS A 366 4.98 11.09 3.96
C LYS A 366 6.44 10.86 3.54
N ALA A 367 7.05 9.79 4.04
CA ALA A 367 8.43 9.42 3.73
C ALA A 367 8.65 9.13 2.24
N PHE A 368 7.67 8.59 1.51
CA PHE A 368 7.80 8.33 0.08
C PHE A 368 7.84 9.60 -0.77
N MET A 369 7.28 10.69 -0.26
CA MET A 369 7.24 11.98 -0.96
C MET A 369 8.37 12.92 -0.55
N GLY A 370 9.29 12.48 0.33
CA GLY A 370 10.44 13.28 0.77
C GLY A 370 10.11 14.43 1.74
N TYR A 371 8.91 14.46 2.32
CA TYR A 371 8.47 15.50 3.26
C TYR A 371 8.76 15.20 4.74
N ASP A 372 9.45 14.10 5.04
CA ASP A 372 9.76 13.72 6.43
C ASP A 372 11.21 14.09 6.79
N GLU A 373 11.37 15.13 7.62
CA GLU A 373 12.67 15.54 8.19
C GLU A 373 13.07 14.67 9.40
N ASN A 374 12.15 13.89 9.98
CA ASN A 374 12.38 13.07 11.18
C ASN A 374 12.26 11.57 10.88
N THR A 375 13.13 11.03 10.01
CA THR A 375 13.30 9.58 9.76
C THR A 375 13.94 8.81 10.94
N ASP A 376 13.62 9.16 12.18
CA ASP A 376 14.16 8.50 13.37
C ASP A 376 13.35 7.23 13.70
N GLY A 377 13.60 6.19 12.91
CA GLY A 377 13.16 4.82 13.20
C GLY A 377 12.96 3.95 11.96
N LYS A 378 13.93 3.10 11.62
CA LYS A 378 13.75 2.07 10.55
C LYS A 378 12.50 1.19 10.78
N ALA A 379 12.11 0.99 12.03
CA ALA A 379 10.92 0.22 12.41
C ALA A 379 9.58 0.94 12.10
N THR A 380 9.52 2.27 12.21
CA THR A 380 8.29 3.02 11.93
C THR A 380 8.04 3.13 10.42
N LEU A 381 9.10 3.30 9.62
CA LEU A 381 9.02 3.32 8.17
C LEU A 381 8.46 2.01 7.61
N ALA A 382 8.98 0.88 8.09
CA ALA A 382 8.50 -0.44 7.71
C ALA A 382 7.03 -0.71 8.11
N ALA A 383 6.59 -0.23 9.27
CA ALA A 383 5.19 -0.37 9.68
C ALA A 383 4.25 0.47 8.79
N GLN A 384 4.71 1.62 8.31
CA GLN A 384 3.98 2.43 7.33
C GLN A 384 3.91 1.72 5.98
N ASP A 385 5.02 1.13 5.53
CA ASP A 385 5.09 0.37 4.28
C ASP A 385 4.10 -0.81 4.27
N ILE A 386 4.00 -1.60 5.35
CA ILE A 386 3.05 -2.72 5.45
C ILE A 386 1.57 -2.27 5.32
N ARG A 387 1.22 -1.07 5.81
CA ARG A 387 -0.15 -0.53 5.66
C ARG A 387 -0.42 -0.06 4.23
N PHE A 388 0.61 0.52 3.62
CA PHE A 388 0.55 0.97 2.24
C PHE A 388 0.45 -0.23 1.28
N ALA A 389 1.28 -1.27 1.47
CA ALA A 389 1.23 -2.53 0.72
C ALA A 389 -0.16 -3.18 0.73
N ARG A 390 -0.87 -3.19 1.87
CA ARG A 390 -2.26 -3.68 1.95
C ARG A 390 -3.25 -2.86 1.12
N THR A 391 -3.00 -1.57 0.96
CA THR A 391 -3.84 -0.69 0.14
C THR A 391 -3.60 -0.98 -1.34
N ILE A 392 -2.35 -1.17 -1.74
CA ILE A 392 -1.96 -1.56 -3.11
C ILE A 392 -2.49 -2.96 -3.45
N GLU A 393 -2.39 -3.93 -2.54
CA GLU A 393 -2.91 -5.29 -2.74
C GLU A 393 -4.43 -5.27 -3.06
N ARG A 394 -5.20 -4.39 -2.42
CA ARG A 394 -6.63 -4.22 -2.74
C ARG A 394 -6.85 -3.73 -4.17
N ILE A 395 -6.02 -2.79 -4.65
CA ILE A 395 -6.08 -2.30 -6.04
C ILE A 395 -5.66 -3.43 -7.00
N GLN A 396 -4.56 -4.12 -6.71
CA GLN A 396 -4.08 -5.25 -7.50
C GLN A 396 -5.12 -6.36 -7.63
N ARG A 397 -5.86 -6.70 -6.56
CA ARG A 397 -6.94 -7.71 -6.63
C ARG A 397 -8.05 -7.35 -7.61
N ILE A 398 -8.41 -6.07 -7.70
CA ILE A 398 -9.43 -5.56 -8.64
C ILE A 398 -8.90 -5.60 -10.07
N VAL A 399 -7.63 -5.26 -10.26
CA VAL A 399 -6.99 -5.34 -11.58
C VAL A 399 -6.89 -6.80 -12.02
N VAL A 400 -6.45 -7.70 -11.15
CA VAL A 400 -6.35 -9.14 -11.41
C VAL A 400 -7.71 -9.75 -11.74
N SER A 401 -8.80 -9.36 -11.08
CA SER A 401 -10.14 -9.91 -11.40
C SER A 401 -10.58 -9.58 -12.83
N GLU A 402 -10.31 -8.36 -13.31
CA GLU A 402 -10.63 -7.98 -14.68
C GLU A 402 -9.64 -8.60 -15.69
N LEU A 403 -8.35 -8.70 -15.37
CA LEU A 403 -7.40 -9.46 -16.20
C LEU A 403 -7.81 -10.94 -16.31
N TYR A 404 -8.34 -11.52 -15.24
CA TYR A 404 -8.87 -12.88 -15.25
C TYR A 404 -10.07 -13.02 -16.20
N LYS A 405 -10.97 -12.04 -16.25
CA LYS A 405 -12.06 -11.98 -17.23
C LYS A 405 -11.53 -11.96 -18.67
N ILE A 406 -10.51 -11.15 -18.95
CA ILE A 406 -9.88 -11.09 -20.28
C ILE A 406 -9.29 -12.45 -20.67
N ALA A 407 -8.57 -13.11 -19.75
CA ALA A 407 -8.02 -14.45 -19.95
C ALA A 407 -9.12 -15.48 -20.26
N LEU A 408 -10.22 -15.47 -19.50
CA LEU A 408 -11.36 -16.37 -19.73
C LEU A 408 -12.00 -16.16 -21.11
N VAL A 409 -12.21 -14.91 -21.52
CA VAL A 409 -12.75 -14.58 -22.84
C VAL A 409 -11.82 -15.11 -23.94
N HIS A 410 -10.52 -14.87 -23.81
CA HIS A 410 -9.51 -15.33 -24.78
C HIS A 410 -9.47 -16.87 -24.89
N LEU A 411 -9.35 -17.58 -23.76
CA LEU A 411 -9.32 -19.05 -23.77
C LEU A 411 -10.64 -19.65 -24.31
N TYR A 412 -11.79 -19.05 -23.99
CA TYR A 412 -13.07 -19.50 -24.50
C TYR A 412 -13.17 -19.32 -26.03
N THR A 413 -12.67 -18.21 -26.56
CA THR A 413 -12.67 -17.93 -28.01
C THR A 413 -11.76 -18.85 -28.81
N GLN A 414 -10.68 -19.36 -28.20
CA GLN A 414 -9.78 -20.37 -28.80
C GLN A 414 -10.34 -21.80 -28.74
N GLY A 415 -11.44 -22.01 -28.00
CA GLY A 415 -12.17 -23.27 -27.98
C GLY A 415 -11.92 -24.16 -26.76
N TYR A 416 -11.16 -23.69 -25.76
CA TYR A 416 -11.06 -24.36 -24.46
C TYR A 416 -12.42 -24.33 -23.74
N LYS A 417 -12.79 -25.44 -23.10
CA LYS A 417 -14.11 -25.62 -22.46
C LYS A 417 -13.98 -26.15 -21.04
N ASP A 418 -15.03 -25.91 -20.26
CA ASP A 418 -15.29 -26.53 -18.96
C ASP A 418 -14.14 -26.39 -17.94
N GLU A 419 -13.52 -27.50 -17.55
CA GLU A 419 -12.50 -27.59 -16.48
C GLU A 419 -11.20 -26.89 -16.85
N GLN A 420 -10.79 -26.92 -18.12
CA GLN A 420 -9.54 -26.31 -18.59
C GLN A 420 -9.52 -24.79 -18.40
N LEU A 421 -10.71 -24.15 -18.44
CA LEU A 421 -10.84 -22.71 -18.18
C LEU A 421 -10.62 -22.34 -16.70
N SER A 422 -10.59 -23.33 -15.81
CA SER A 422 -10.41 -23.13 -14.37
C SER A 422 -9.00 -23.43 -13.85
N ASN A 423 -8.11 -23.93 -14.72
CA ASN A 423 -6.81 -24.50 -14.39
C ASN A 423 -5.67 -23.47 -14.26
N PHE A 424 -5.97 -22.18 -14.24
CA PHE A 424 -4.97 -21.12 -14.11
C PHE A 424 -5.28 -20.12 -12.99
N GLU A 425 -4.21 -19.58 -12.42
CA GLU A 425 -4.18 -18.52 -11.42
C GLU A 425 -3.31 -17.37 -11.93
N LEU A 426 -3.81 -16.15 -11.75
CA LEU A 426 -3.11 -14.91 -12.06
C LEU A 426 -2.80 -14.18 -10.76
N SER A 427 -1.55 -13.79 -10.55
CA SER A 427 -1.14 -12.99 -9.40
C SER A 427 -0.17 -11.90 -9.83
N LEU A 428 -0.45 -10.66 -9.44
CA LEU A 428 0.53 -9.58 -9.53
C LEU A 428 1.58 -9.74 -8.44
N THR A 429 2.76 -9.17 -8.69
CA THR A 429 3.85 -9.10 -7.73
C THR A 429 3.44 -8.32 -6.48
N THR A 430 3.88 -8.81 -5.33
CA THR A 430 3.70 -8.13 -4.06
C THR A 430 4.53 -6.83 -4.06
N PRO A 431 3.93 -5.69 -3.68
CA PRO A 431 4.58 -4.38 -3.76
C PRO A 431 5.80 -4.25 -2.82
N SER A 432 5.84 -5.01 -1.72
CA SER A 432 6.86 -4.81 -0.68
C SER A 432 7.65 -6.08 -0.37
N ILE A 433 8.97 -6.01 -0.60
CA ILE A 433 9.94 -7.01 -0.14
C ILE A 433 9.89 -7.13 1.40
N ILE A 434 9.61 -6.03 2.11
CA ILE A 434 9.51 -6.02 3.58
C ILE A 434 8.30 -6.86 4.03
N TYR A 435 7.18 -6.77 3.30
CA TYR A 435 5.99 -7.56 3.57
C TYR A 435 6.25 -9.07 3.37
N ASP A 436 6.94 -9.45 2.31
CA ASP A 436 7.29 -10.86 2.08
C ASP A 436 8.29 -11.39 3.11
N GLN A 437 9.28 -10.59 3.49
CA GLN A 437 10.18 -10.90 4.60
C GLN A 437 9.42 -11.09 5.92
N GLU A 438 8.38 -10.29 6.18
CA GLU A 438 7.54 -10.45 7.37
C GLU A 438 6.73 -11.74 7.32
N ARG A 439 6.13 -12.08 6.17
CA ARG A 439 5.41 -13.36 6.00
C ARG A 439 6.33 -14.56 6.20
N VAL A 440 7.53 -14.53 5.62
CA VAL A 440 8.54 -15.59 5.81
C VAL A 440 9.00 -15.66 7.27
N ALA A 441 9.21 -14.51 7.93
CA ALA A 441 9.56 -14.48 9.34
C ALA A 441 8.45 -15.07 10.23
N LEU A 442 7.18 -14.76 9.93
CA LEU A 442 6.03 -15.33 10.62
C LEU A 442 5.93 -16.84 10.40
N MET A 443 6.12 -17.31 9.16
CA MET A 443 6.16 -18.75 8.86
C MET A 443 7.28 -19.46 9.62
N LYS A 444 8.45 -18.85 9.71
CA LYS A 444 9.56 -19.40 10.50
C LYS A 444 9.19 -19.51 11.99
N GLU A 445 8.53 -18.50 12.55
CA GLU A 445 8.06 -18.56 13.94
C GLU A 445 6.98 -19.62 14.15
N LYS A 446 6.06 -19.79 13.19
CA LYS A 446 5.11 -20.90 13.21
C LYS A 446 5.84 -22.24 13.19
N MET A 447 6.84 -22.42 12.32
CA MET A 447 7.61 -23.66 12.26
C MET A 447 8.41 -23.93 13.53
N ASP A 448 9.04 -22.90 14.11
CA ASP A 448 9.77 -23.03 15.38
C ASP A 448 8.81 -23.44 16.52
N LEU A 449 7.61 -22.85 16.57
CA LEU A 449 6.57 -23.21 17.53
C LEU A 449 6.04 -24.63 17.29
N ALA A 450 5.81 -25.01 16.03
CA ALA A 450 5.41 -26.37 15.66
C ALA A 450 6.45 -27.40 16.12
N ALA A 451 7.74 -27.13 15.88
CA ALA A 451 8.83 -27.99 16.32
C ALA A 451 8.87 -28.15 17.84
N GLN A 452 8.68 -27.06 18.59
CA GLN A 452 8.60 -27.10 20.05
C GLN A 452 7.38 -27.88 20.56
N MET A 453 6.22 -27.75 19.90
CA MET A 453 5.01 -28.50 20.26
C MET A 453 5.18 -30.01 20.02
N VAL A 454 5.85 -30.38 18.93
CA VAL A 454 6.14 -31.79 18.63
C VAL A 454 7.21 -32.35 19.59
N GLU A 455 8.28 -31.58 19.87
CA GLU A 455 9.35 -32.01 20.78
C GLU A 455 8.86 -32.20 22.23
N THR A 456 7.98 -31.31 22.70
CA THR A 456 7.39 -31.42 24.04
C THR A 456 6.46 -32.62 24.19
N ASN A 457 6.03 -33.26 23.08
CA ASN A 457 5.09 -34.38 23.06
C ASN A 457 3.76 -34.13 23.81
N MET A 458 3.42 -32.86 24.08
CA MET A 458 2.20 -32.50 24.81
C MET A 458 0.98 -32.45 23.89
N PHE A 459 1.19 -32.27 22.59
CA PHE A 459 0.14 -32.14 21.59
C PHE A 459 0.35 -33.16 20.45
N PRO A 460 -0.72 -33.81 19.97
CA PRO A 460 -0.66 -34.60 18.73
C PRO A 460 -0.25 -33.74 17.54
N THR A 461 0.37 -34.34 16.54
CA THR A 461 0.75 -33.63 15.29
C THR A 461 -0.48 -33.10 14.55
N ASP A 462 -1.61 -33.81 14.61
CA ASP A 462 -2.89 -33.39 14.03
C ASP A 462 -3.36 -32.05 14.61
N PHE A 463 -3.23 -31.89 15.93
CA PHE A 463 -3.60 -30.65 16.61
C PHE A 463 -2.75 -29.47 16.12
N VAL A 464 -1.46 -29.70 15.85
CA VAL A 464 -0.57 -28.67 15.30
C VAL A 464 -0.98 -28.30 13.88
N TYR A 465 -1.29 -29.27 13.01
CA TYR A 465 -1.72 -28.99 11.64
C TYR A 465 -3.03 -28.20 11.58
N ASP A 466 -4.02 -28.57 12.39
CA ASP A 466 -5.31 -27.89 12.42
C ASP A 466 -5.22 -26.49 13.07
N HIS A 467 -4.65 -26.37 14.27
CA HIS A 467 -4.73 -25.12 15.04
C HIS A 467 -3.67 -24.08 14.66
N LEU A 468 -2.48 -24.50 14.19
CA LEU A 468 -1.39 -23.58 13.85
C LEU A 468 -1.39 -23.21 12.36
N PHE A 469 -1.71 -24.18 11.50
CA PHE A 469 -1.69 -24.03 10.04
C PHE A 469 -3.08 -23.93 9.42
N HIS A 470 -4.14 -24.23 10.15
CA HIS A 470 -5.53 -24.19 9.65
C HIS A 470 -5.75 -25.09 8.44
N LEU A 471 -5.10 -26.26 8.47
CA LEU A 471 -5.28 -27.30 7.46
C LEU A 471 -6.48 -28.17 7.83
N SER A 472 -7.35 -28.45 6.86
CA SER A 472 -8.42 -29.42 7.05
C SER A 472 -7.88 -30.86 7.10
N GLU A 473 -8.70 -31.79 7.62
CA GLU A 473 -8.36 -33.22 7.71
C GLU A 473 -7.90 -33.81 6.38
N ASP A 474 -8.69 -33.62 5.32
CA ASP A 474 -8.36 -34.10 3.98
C ASP A 474 -6.99 -33.56 3.49
N GLN A 475 -6.70 -32.29 3.79
CA GLN A 475 -5.48 -31.62 3.33
C GLN A 475 -4.23 -32.18 4.01
N TYR A 476 -4.26 -32.40 5.33
CA TYR A 476 -3.06 -32.94 6.00
C TYR A 476 -2.85 -34.42 5.69
N ASP A 477 -3.90 -35.19 5.39
CA ASP A 477 -3.74 -36.58 4.96
C ASP A 477 -3.18 -36.67 3.54
N ASP A 478 -3.61 -35.80 2.63
CA ASP A 478 -2.98 -35.63 1.32
C ASP A 478 -1.49 -35.24 1.47
N PHE A 479 -1.18 -34.29 2.37
CA PHE A 479 0.21 -33.92 2.66
C PHE A 479 1.03 -35.09 3.22
N ARG A 480 0.44 -35.95 4.05
CA ARG A 480 1.11 -37.15 4.56
C ARG A 480 1.40 -38.16 3.47
N ASP A 481 0.48 -38.35 2.53
CA ASP A 481 0.68 -39.20 1.37
C ASP A 481 1.80 -38.67 0.48
N LEU A 482 1.79 -37.37 0.18
CA LEU A 482 2.86 -36.69 -0.56
C LEU A 482 4.22 -36.80 0.15
N VAL A 483 4.27 -36.62 1.49
CA VAL A 483 5.49 -36.79 2.28
C VAL A 483 6.00 -38.24 2.22
N ARG A 484 5.11 -39.24 2.20
CA ARG A 484 5.49 -40.65 2.01
C ARG A 484 6.04 -40.89 0.60
N GLU A 485 5.49 -40.25 -0.43
CA GLU A 485 6.06 -40.31 -1.78
C GLU A 485 7.44 -39.67 -1.87
N ASP A 486 7.62 -38.50 -1.27
CA ASP A 486 8.91 -37.82 -1.24
C ASP A 486 9.96 -38.62 -0.45
N ALA A 487 9.57 -39.29 0.64
CA ALA A 487 10.46 -40.21 1.35
C ALA A 487 10.90 -41.38 0.46
N LYS A 488 10.00 -41.94 -0.37
CA LYS A 488 10.34 -42.97 -1.36
C LYS A 488 11.29 -42.44 -2.44
N ARG A 489 11.03 -41.23 -2.97
CA ARG A 489 11.92 -40.58 -3.96
C ARG A 489 13.30 -40.32 -3.38
N LYS A 490 13.37 -39.82 -2.15
CA LYS A 490 14.62 -39.58 -1.43
C LYS A 490 15.40 -40.87 -1.21
N PHE A 491 14.72 -41.95 -0.83
CA PHE A 491 15.32 -43.28 -0.69
C PHE A 491 15.87 -43.78 -2.03
N ARG A 492 15.09 -43.65 -3.13
CA ARG A 492 15.54 -43.99 -4.48
C ARG A 492 16.79 -43.21 -4.89
N ILE A 493 16.81 -41.90 -4.69
CA ILE A 493 17.97 -41.05 -5.02
C ILE A 493 19.20 -41.48 -4.21
N ALA A 494 19.05 -41.74 -2.91
CA ALA A 494 20.15 -42.17 -2.06
C ALA A 494 20.72 -43.55 -2.47
N GLN A 495 19.87 -44.47 -2.92
CA GLN A 495 20.28 -45.78 -3.43
C GLN A 495 21.05 -45.68 -4.75
N ILE A 496 20.58 -44.81 -5.67
CA ILE A 496 21.27 -44.54 -6.93
C ILE A 496 22.63 -43.89 -6.66
N GLU A 497 22.70 -42.94 -5.73
CA GLU A 497 23.94 -42.22 -5.38
C GLU A 497 24.97 -43.13 -4.67
N ALA A 498 24.53 -43.95 -3.71
CA ALA A 498 25.42 -44.76 -2.89
C ALA A 498 25.82 -46.08 -3.56
N GLU A 499 24.89 -46.73 -4.25
CA GLU A 499 25.02 -48.13 -4.70
C GLU A 499 24.81 -48.29 -6.21
N GLY A 500 24.47 -47.20 -6.93
CA GLY A 500 24.22 -47.23 -8.37
C GLY A 500 22.99 -48.04 -8.77
N ASN A 501 22.16 -48.42 -7.81
CA ASN A 501 20.99 -49.26 -7.98
C ASN A 501 19.71 -48.43 -7.93
N ASP A 502 18.80 -48.65 -8.88
CA ASP A 502 17.46 -48.09 -8.84
C ASP A 502 16.47 -49.10 -8.24
N PRO A 503 15.95 -48.89 -7.02
CA PRO A 503 15.05 -49.83 -6.34
C PRO A 503 13.73 -50.08 -7.08
N VAL A 504 13.32 -49.16 -7.97
CA VAL A 504 12.06 -49.30 -8.72
C VAL A 504 12.22 -50.29 -9.87
N GLU A 505 13.38 -50.30 -10.52
CA GLU A 505 13.67 -51.21 -11.64
C GLU A 505 14.14 -52.58 -11.16
N THR A 506 14.96 -52.61 -10.11
CA THR A 506 15.56 -53.87 -9.63
C THR A 506 14.69 -54.58 -8.58
N GLY A 507 13.72 -53.88 -7.99
CA GLY A 507 12.84 -54.42 -6.96
C GLY A 507 13.57 -54.84 -5.68
N GLN A 508 14.85 -54.46 -5.54
CA GLN A 508 15.71 -54.79 -4.41
C GLN A 508 16.25 -53.49 -3.83
N SER A 509 16.09 -53.32 -2.52
CA SER A 509 16.87 -52.35 -1.77
C SER A 509 18.22 -52.97 -1.41
N TYR A 510 19.28 -52.17 -1.47
CA TYR A 510 20.58 -52.53 -0.95
C TYR A 510 20.90 -51.60 0.23
N GLY A 511 21.76 -52.02 1.15
CA GLY A 511 22.23 -51.14 2.24
C GLY A 511 21.20 -50.73 3.30
N THR A 512 19.93 -51.17 3.25
CA THR A 512 19.00 -50.93 4.37
C THR A 512 19.43 -51.77 5.59
N PRO A 513 19.16 -51.31 6.83
CA PRO A 513 19.42 -52.12 8.02
C PRO A 513 18.75 -53.51 7.96
N HIS A 514 17.65 -53.63 7.23
CA HIS A 514 16.96 -54.90 7.00
C HIS A 514 17.70 -55.81 6.01
N ASP A 515 18.22 -55.27 4.90
CA ASP A 515 19.00 -56.01 3.91
C ASP A 515 20.35 -56.45 4.47
N LEU A 516 21.00 -55.57 5.23
CA LEU A 516 22.21 -55.91 6.00
C LEU A 516 21.91 -57.02 7.01
N ALA A 517 20.82 -56.90 7.79
CA ALA A 517 20.44 -57.91 8.77
C ALA A 517 20.06 -59.26 8.15
N THR A 518 19.47 -59.29 6.95
CA THR A 518 19.18 -60.53 6.22
C THR A 518 20.44 -61.15 5.60
N LEU A 519 21.42 -60.34 5.19
CA LEU A 519 22.76 -60.80 4.79
C LEU A 519 23.51 -61.43 5.97
N TYR A 520 23.44 -60.81 7.16
CA TYR A 520 24.01 -61.34 8.41
C TYR A 520 23.20 -62.49 9.02
N GLY A 521 21.89 -62.57 8.74
CA GLY A 521 20.96 -63.57 9.29
C GLY A 521 20.95 -64.90 8.55
N LYS A 522 21.24 -64.90 7.24
CA LYS A 522 21.26 -66.13 6.41
C LYS A 522 22.50 -67.03 6.62
N GLY A 523 23.48 -66.61 7.42
CA GLY A 523 24.75 -67.33 7.62
C GLY A 523 24.87 -68.17 8.90
N ARG A 524 23.81 -68.35 9.71
CA ARG A 524 23.89 -69.11 10.98
C ARG A 524 23.38 -70.55 10.89
N MET A 525 23.87 -71.30 9.91
CA MET A 525 23.96 -72.77 9.99
C MET A 525 25.31 -73.11 9.36
N TYR A 526 26.17 -73.80 10.13
CA TYR A 526 27.57 -74.15 9.88
C TYR A 526 28.64 -73.21 10.48
N SER A 527 29.63 -73.89 11.06
CA SER A 527 30.58 -73.52 12.09
C SER A 527 31.83 -72.79 11.59
N ASN A 528 32.19 -71.67 12.23
CA ASN A 528 33.55 -71.41 12.71
C ASN A 528 33.59 -70.14 13.61
N PRO A 529 34.08 -70.24 14.86
CA PRO A 529 34.20 -69.11 15.78
C PRO A 529 35.59 -68.47 15.64
N GLY A 530 35.67 -67.29 15.02
CA GLY A 530 36.89 -66.51 14.98
C GLY A 530 36.99 -65.68 13.73
N ASP A 531 36.52 -64.43 13.81
CA ASP A 531 37.12 -63.28 13.14
C ASP A 531 36.41 -62.02 13.63
N ILE A 532 36.89 -61.49 14.74
CA ILE A 532 36.59 -60.13 15.21
C ILE A 532 37.91 -59.35 15.04
N PRO A 533 38.01 -58.38 14.13
CA PRO A 533 39.14 -57.47 14.11
C PRO A 533 39.03 -56.42 15.24
N PRO A 534 40.16 -56.09 15.89
CA PRO A 534 40.20 -55.49 17.22
C PRO A 534 40.00 -53.96 17.24
N HIS A 535 39.68 -53.48 18.43
CA HIS A 535 39.81 -52.08 18.86
C HIS A 535 41.30 -51.68 18.95
N ASN A 536 41.64 -50.46 18.51
CA ASN A 536 42.78 -49.61 18.91
C ASN A 536 42.50 -48.20 18.31
N GLU A 537 42.36 -47.11 19.06
CA GLU A 537 43.37 -46.32 19.82
C GLU A 537 44.41 -45.58 18.94
N ASP A 538 44.09 -44.31 18.68
CA ASP A 538 44.92 -43.10 18.47
C ASP A 538 45.73 -42.75 17.17
N ASN A 539 45.37 -41.57 16.65
CA ASN A 539 46.13 -40.50 15.93
C ASN A 539 46.44 -40.59 14.41
N GLN A 540 46.34 -39.57 13.54
CA GLN A 540 45.87 -38.17 13.54
C GLN A 540 45.95 -37.57 12.08
N TYR A 541 44.96 -36.74 11.69
CA TYR A 541 44.86 -35.58 10.74
C TYR A 541 45.44 -35.65 9.29
N ILE A 542 44.87 -35.01 8.24
CA ILE A 542 44.50 -33.58 8.04
C ILE A 542 43.50 -33.43 6.85
N GLY A 543 42.50 -32.55 6.97
CA GLY A 543 41.62 -32.17 5.84
C GLY A 543 40.46 -31.20 6.11
N ASN A 544 40.65 -30.19 6.96
CA ASN A 544 39.92 -28.90 7.03
C ASN A 544 38.41 -28.83 6.70
N ARG A 545 37.57 -28.82 7.75
CA ARG A 545 36.66 -27.69 8.02
C ARG A 545 36.25 -27.71 9.50
N LYS A 546 36.93 -26.91 10.33
CA LYS A 546 36.48 -26.62 11.69
C LYS A 546 35.14 -25.89 11.60
N THR A 547 34.02 -26.60 11.77
CA THR A 547 32.81 -25.95 12.25
C THR A 547 33.10 -25.49 13.67
N VAL A 548 33.22 -24.19 13.88
CA VAL A 548 33.36 -23.61 15.21
C VAL A 548 32.12 -24.03 16.01
N LEU A 549 32.28 -24.96 16.95
CA LEU A 549 31.26 -25.25 17.96
C LEU A 549 31.15 -24.02 18.89
N GLY A 550 30.38 -23.03 18.44
CA GLY A 550 29.84 -22.01 19.32
C GLY A 550 28.63 -22.55 20.08
N ARG A 551 28.28 -21.91 21.19
CA ARG A 551 27.01 -22.13 21.91
C ARG A 551 25.85 -22.20 20.90
N PRO A 552 24.92 -23.17 20.98
CA PRO A 552 23.79 -23.24 20.07
C PRO A 552 23.08 -21.88 20.06
N LYS A 553 22.74 -21.39 18.86
CA LYS A 553 22.02 -20.12 18.71
C LYS A 553 20.69 -20.25 19.47
N GLU A 554 20.55 -19.53 20.59
CA GLU A 554 19.33 -19.56 21.43
C GLU A 554 18.07 -19.14 20.67
N LYS A 555 18.21 -18.42 19.54
CA LYS A 555 17.12 -18.06 18.63
C LYS A 555 17.60 -18.16 17.18
N ALA A 556 16.81 -18.79 16.33
CA ALA A 556 17.09 -18.90 14.90
C ALA A 556 16.85 -17.56 14.14
N SER A 557 16.07 -16.64 14.71
CA SER A 557 15.74 -15.34 14.13
C SER A 557 16.49 -14.20 14.82
N LYS A 558 16.78 -13.14 14.07
CA LYS A 558 17.35 -11.88 14.58
C LYS A 558 16.28 -10.94 15.14
N ARG A 559 15.09 -11.44 15.51
CA ARG A 559 13.96 -10.61 15.93
C ARG A 559 14.28 -9.87 17.24
N ASN A 560 14.15 -8.54 17.23
CA ASN A 560 14.48 -7.67 18.37
C ASN A 560 15.96 -7.71 18.81
N THR A 561 16.87 -8.16 17.93
CA THR A 561 18.33 -8.07 18.14
C THR A 561 18.92 -6.88 17.36
N GLN A 562 20.17 -6.51 17.67
CA GLN A 562 20.84 -5.37 17.02
C GLN A 562 21.02 -5.58 15.51
N ASP A 563 21.10 -6.84 15.08
CA ASP A 563 21.28 -7.24 13.69
C ASP A 563 19.95 -7.38 12.92
N ASP A 564 18.81 -7.06 13.54
CA ASP A 564 17.49 -7.02 12.89
C ASP A 564 17.36 -5.80 11.97
N ASN A 565 16.67 -5.93 10.83
CA ASN A 565 16.43 -4.80 9.92
C ASN A 565 15.60 -3.69 10.60
N PHE A 566 14.77 -4.08 11.57
CA PHE A 566 13.94 -3.19 12.39
C PHE A 566 14.61 -2.78 13.71
N GLY A 567 15.88 -3.16 13.92
CA GLY A 567 16.61 -2.92 15.15
C GLY A 567 16.03 -3.64 16.37
N LYS A 568 16.52 -3.25 17.56
CA LYS A 568 16.22 -3.91 18.84
C LYS A 568 14.75 -3.77 19.31
N ASP A 569 13.98 -2.85 18.73
CA ASP A 569 12.63 -2.52 19.18
C ASP A 569 11.69 -2.24 17.99
N ARG A 570 11.10 -3.31 17.45
CA ARG A 570 10.23 -3.28 16.26
C ARG A 570 8.94 -2.50 16.43
N LEU A 571 8.45 -2.40 17.68
CA LEU A 571 7.17 -1.79 18.01
C LEU A 571 7.35 -0.37 18.59
N GLY A 572 8.60 0.11 18.72
CA GLY A 572 8.90 1.37 19.40
C GLY A 572 8.42 1.39 20.86
N ALA A 573 8.13 0.23 21.47
CA ALA A 573 7.49 0.13 22.77
C ALA A 573 8.44 0.54 23.92
N LYS A 574 9.75 0.39 23.73
CA LYS A 574 10.77 0.93 24.65
C LYS A 574 11.07 2.40 24.39
N GLY A 575 10.96 2.87 23.14
CA GLY A 575 11.07 4.29 22.79
C GLY A 575 9.94 5.12 23.40
N MET A 576 8.69 4.68 23.19
CA MET A 576 7.47 5.29 23.71
C MET A 576 7.43 5.37 25.25
N LYS A 577 8.09 4.44 25.96
CA LYS A 577 8.19 4.47 27.43
C LYS A 577 9.20 5.49 27.96
N ARG A 578 10.11 6.03 27.12
CA ARG A 578 11.22 6.89 27.56
C ARG A 578 11.12 8.34 27.08
N ASP A 579 10.18 8.67 26.20
CA ASP A 579 10.20 9.94 25.48
C ASP A 579 9.38 11.09 26.10
N TYR A 580 8.83 10.94 27.30
CA TYR A 580 8.14 12.07 27.95
C TYR A 580 8.67 12.47 29.32
N ASN A 581 9.61 11.71 29.93
CA ASN A 581 10.07 12.00 31.30
C ASN A 581 11.43 11.36 31.67
N ASP A 582 12.37 11.19 30.73
CA ASP A 582 13.72 10.70 31.08
C ASP A 582 14.69 11.88 31.31
N PRO A 583 15.02 12.24 32.57
CA PRO A 583 15.90 13.37 32.89
C PRO A 583 17.35 13.20 32.40
N LYS A 584 17.68 12.03 31.82
CA LYS A 584 19.01 11.70 31.31
C LYS A 584 19.29 12.17 29.88
N LYS A 585 18.29 12.69 29.15
CA LYS A 585 18.43 13.19 27.77
C LYS A 585 18.70 14.71 27.66
N SER A 586 18.79 15.43 28.77
CA SER A 586 19.23 16.83 28.78
C SER A 586 20.70 16.92 28.30
N SER A 587 21.00 17.87 27.41
CA SER A 587 22.38 18.14 26.93
C SER A 587 23.36 18.41 28.08
N LEU A 588 22.88 18.95 29.20
CA LEU A 588 23.64 19.14 30.43
C LEU A 588 23.96 17.83 31.18
N ALA A 589 23.10 16.81 31.05
CA ALA A 589 23.27 15.53 31.73
C ALA A 589 24.29 14.61 31.03
N LEU A 590 24.52 14.81 29.72
CA LEU A 590 25.52 14.03 28.98
C LEU A 590 26.95 14.38 29.38
N GLU A 591 27.25 15.67 29.58
CA GLU A 591 28.57 16.12 30.03
C GLU A 591 28.88 15.66 31.46
N SER A 592 27.89 15.67 32.35
CA SER A 592 28.02 15.18 33.73
C SER A 592 28.31 13.67 33.77
N ASN A 593 27.65 12.87 32.94
CA ASN A 593 27.87 11.42 32.89
C ASN A 593 29.21 11.04 32.25
N ALA A 594 29.67 11.78 31.24
CA ALA A 594 30.99 11.57 30.65
C ALA A 594 32.11 11.85 31.67
N ASN A 595 31.97 12.93 32.45
CA ASN A 595 32.90 13.24 33.54
C ASN A 595 32.84 12.19 34.65
N TYR A 596 31.66 11.73 35.05
CA TYR A 596 31.51 10.66 36.05
C TYR A 596 32.22 9.37 35.65
N ILE A 597 32.05 8.92 34.40
CA ILE A 597 32.71 7.71 33.88
C ILE A 597 34.23 7.90 33.84
N LYS A 598 34.70 9.09 33.44
CA LYS A 598 36.13 9.44 33.44
C LYS A 598 36.70 9.39 34.86
N HIS A 599 36.02 9.99 35.84
CA HIS A 599 36.41 9.94 37.26
C HIS A 599 36.37 8.53 37.85
N GLN A 600 35.37 7.71 37.49
CA GLN A 600 35.28 6.32 37.92
C GLN A 600 36.43 5.47 37.36
N SER A 601 36.79 5.68 36.09
CA SER A 601 37.95 5.01 35.47
C SER A 601 39.27 5.44 36.10
N MET A 602 39.39 6.72 36.47
CA MET A 602 40.58 7.28 37.12
C MET A 602 40.73 6.74 38.55
N LEU A 603 39.63 6.65 39.31
CA LEU A 603 39.59 6.07 40.66
C LEU A 603 39.93 4.58 40.66
N LYS A 604 39.50 3.83 39.64
CA LYS A 604 39.87 2.40 39.46
C LYS A 604 41.33 2.19 39.06
N SER A 605 41.99 3.22 38.50
CA SER A 605 43.38 3.15 38.06
C SER A 605 44.40 3.50 39.15
N ILE A 606 43.97 3.92 40.34
CA ILE A 606 44.85 4.18 41.48
C ILE A 606 45.24 2.82 42.10
N PRO A 607 46.53 2.44 42.13
CA PRO A 607 46.94 1.17 42.71
C PRO A 607 46.78 1.21 44.24
N SER A 608 46.01 0.28 44.77
CA SER A 608 45.83 0.07 46.21
C SER A 608 47.03 -0.66 46.82
N GLU A 609 48.22 -0.05 46.81
CA GLU A 609 49.43 -0.67 47.38
C GLU A 609 49.63 -0.41 48.88
N PHE A 610 48.74 0.33 49.54
CA PHE A 610 48.81 0.51 50.99
C PHE A 610 47.51 0.08 51.67
N THR A 611 47.62 -1.06 52.39
CA THR A 611 46.69 -1.66 53.37
C THR A 611 45.66 -2.68 52.82
N PRO A 612 45.74 -3.98 53.18
CA PRO A 612 44.72 -4.94 52.80
C PRO A 612 43.49 -4.78 53.72
N GLY A 613 42.30 -4.60 53.13
CA GLY A 613 41.05 -4.83 53.88
C GLY A 613 40.03 -3.69 53.96
N LYS A 614 40.05 -2.68 53.07
CA LYS A 614 38.90 -1.77 52.94
C LYS A 614 38.42 -1.70 51.50
N LYS A 615 37.32 -2.41 51.21
CA LYS A 615 36.52 -2.21 49.99
C LYS A 615 35.73 -0.91 50.12
N LEU A 616 35.70 -0.12 49.05
CA LEU A 616 34.93 1.12 48.97
C LEU A 616 33.43 0.78 48.92
N VAL A 617 32.62 1.54 49.66
CA VAL A 617 31.16 1.35 49.88
C VAL A 617 30.35 1.28 48.56
N PHE A 618 30.93 1.72 47.45
CA PHE A 618 30.29 1.72 46.13
C PHE A 618 30.38 0.37 45.37
N GLU A 619 30.99 -0.67 45.95
CA GLU A 619 31.01 -2.04 45.39
C GLU A 619 29.93 -2.98 45.99
N GLN A 620 28.99 -2.48 46.80
CA GLN A 620 27.83 -3.28 47.19
C GLN A 620 26.75 -3.22 46.09
N ASP A 621 26.74 -4.24 45.24
CA ASP A 621 25.51 -4.63 44.54
C ASP A 621 24.45 -4.93 45.61
N ASN A 622 23.28 -4.31 45.47
CA ASN A 622 22.09 -4.63 46.28
C ASN A 622 21.68 -6.09 45.99
N ALA A 623 22.33 -7.03 46.68
CA ALA A 623 21.88 -8.40 46.76
C ALA A 623 20.47 -8.38 47.35
N LYS A 624 19.51 -8.88 46.56
CA LYS A 624 18.14 -9.11 47.03
C LYS A 624 18.21 -9.90 48.34
N SER A 625 17.66 -9.32 49.40
CA SER A 625 17.55 -9.96 50.71
C SER A 625 16.73 -11.25 50.60
N SER A 626 17.37 -12.42 50.73
CA SER A 626 16.73 -13.75 50.69
C SER A 626 15.98 -14.11 51.99
N LEU A 627 15.64 -13.11 52.79
CA LEU A 627 15.04 -13.29 54.13
C LEU A 627 13.51 -13.42 54.09
N LEU A 628 12.89 -13.22 52.92
CA LEU A 628 11.44 -13.25 52.72
C LEU A 628 11.04 -14.11 51.51
N ASP A 629 11.83 -15.15 51.19
CA ASP A 629 11.45 -16.15 50.18
C ASP A 629 10.59 -17.25 50.84
N GLU A 630 9.37 -17.45 50.31
CA GLU A 630 8.37 -18.42 50.78
C GLU A 630 8.83 -19.89 50.67
N SER A 631 9.93 -20.16 49.98
CA SER A 631 10.57 -21.49 49.92
C SER A 631 11.26 -21.94 51.22
N ASN A 632 11.38 -21.05 52.22
CA ASN A 632 11.93 -21.35 53.54
C ASN A 632 10.87 -21.75 54.59
N ILE A 633 9.59 -21.84 54.22
CA ILE A 633 8.54 -22.38 55.09
C ILE A 633 8.40 -23.89 54.80
N LYS A 634 8.81 -24.74 55.74
CA LYS A 634 8.50 -26.18 55.69
C LYS A 634 7.13 -26.41 56.33
N GLU A 635 6.25 -27.12 55.62
CA GLU A 635 5.05 -27.74 56.21
C GLU A 635 5.47 -28.72 57.32
N GLN A 636 4.79 -28.67 58.46
CA GLN A 636 4.78 -29.72 59.48
C GLN A 636 3.59 -30.63 59.26
#